data_AF-A0A2A2XVF1-F1
#
_entry.id   AF-A0A2A2XVF1-F1
#
_cell.length_a   1.000
_cell.length_b   1.000
_cell.length_c   1.000
_cell.angle_alpha   90.00
_cell.angle_beta   90.00
_cell.angle_gamma   90.00
#
_symmetry.space_group_name_H-M   'P 1'
#
loop_
_entity.id
_entity.type
_entity.pdbx_description
1 polymer ?
#
loop_
_entity_poly.entity_id
_entity_poly.type
_entity_poly.pdbx_seq_one_letter_code
_entity_poly.pdbx_strand_id
1 'polypeptide(L)'
;MSKRVDFPRRAFCEFRGIFVRFVFLFLIGMSVAAEPSNEYKLAPNDLLDFRVFQEPELDAVVRVSGDGQAIFPLVGGVAIAGASISEAIELIKSRYRDGYLKNPQVTLTVRSYAKKLFTILGQVQQPGSYDIQSQIRGMSPLSVSRMVVSASSSLTRNAWRAVMKKPRSSSRREMSSPSASPYFKMLDPSRPPAEKRFGSVLPTIHSSLDEVGTALDLRRIYHLLLQRWWVITLLVGVSMMAATGYVMRQPKIYESRAVLQVQQSEQQVVNIDGVSQENPSSPDFINTVVQSITSRNLMLRVIDANKLRTNPAFVAPGAKPTEIQLADKLRGKVRAVLRRGTRLIDIIVEDKDPVMARDLAASFVKEFLRENFSQRLSVSRVATDFLQEESQKLKKKLEESEIKLQRYKEQNQAVSLEERQNITVERLRELSSKATEAKSERLRLESDIEQVRKVPANNTDELLRIGSVATIPQVAEARRQLSDSNMEIAAMQDRYGERHPKFIAALAKAESLKKSLRESAGKAGDILNRQYEAACQTESKLTVALKEQEVAALDLNKMAIPFNVLQREVESDRVLYESVIKRMKETAVTGAVDQAPYTLIEEPLVASLPSKPNRTRTLAMALIMAFFFAIGAVIFFDSLNSSLRSVDEAESFLHLPALVGIPNRTLKGFSQLKQTLERECAALPGRLRQARNIGKPHKKKESSVLGDIQELIRPAPIARTDSEKYPIATIEEPESGLAEAYRTLRVSISMLGPEEERRVLLFVSAIPEEGKTYTSLNTAVVFAQQGLKTLLIDADLRRPSLHKALLTVDTLPNGLTDYFSGNSRLASVIIPTEIENLALLPAGRRAPNPAELLSSADIPKLFAQLLKRYDRIVIDSAPVNAVSDTLILAPHADKTILVIHAGKTPRKAIQRSVHLLRKAQAKVAGFVLNRLPTGRAAGYYYYYYGDKYEKDSVYGTKT
;
A
#
# COMPACT_ATOMS: atom_id res chain seq x y z
N MET A 1 24.72 30.30 27.25
CA MET A 1 23.70 29.84 28.23
C MET A 1 23.87 28.35 28.44
N SER A 2 24.51 27.93 29.54
CA SER A 2 24.81 26.53 29.87
C SER A 2 24.05 26.18 31.14
N LYS A 3 22.92 25.45 31.00
CA LYS A 3 22.25 24.79 32.13
C LYS A 3 22.75 23.35 32.18
N ARG A 4 23.55 23.01 33.19
CA ARG A 4 23.81 21.61 33.57
C ARG A 4 22.52 21.05 34.13
N VAL A 5 22.00 20.00 33.50
CA VAL A 5 20.88 19.21 34.01
C VAL A 5 21.50 18.04 34.77
N ASP A 6 21.35 18.07 36.09
CA ASP A 6 21.64 16.91 36.94
C ASP A 6 20.63 15.81 36.62
N PHE A 7 21.12 14.69 36.08
CA PHE A 7 20.32 13.52 35.75
C PHE A 7 20.08 12.69 37.02
N PRO A 8 18.83 12.49 37.47
CA PRO A 8 18.56 11.73 38.69
C PRO A 8 18.74 10.23 38.43
N ARG A 9 19.43 9.53 39.34
CA ARG A 9 19.61 8.06 39.32
C ARG A 9 18.30 7.24 39.24
N ARG A 10 17.13 7.86 39.43
CA ARG A 10 15.81 7.24 39.18
C ARG A 10 15.50 7.02 37.70
N ALA A 11 16.02 7.86 36.80
CA ALA A 11 15.79 7.74 35.35
C ALA A 11 16.42 6.46 34.76
N PHE A 12 17.47 5.92 35.38
CA PHE A 12 18.17 4.72 34.92
C PHE A 12 17.37 3.42 35.15
N CYS A 13 16.53 3.37 36.19
CA CYS A 13 15.61 2.25 36.43
C CYS A 13 14.37 2.33 35.52
N GLU A 14 13.84 3.53 35.28
CA GLU A 14 12.72 3.72 34.35
C GLU A 14 13.14 3.46 32.90
N PHE A 15 14.34 3.87 32.47
CA PHE A 15 14.86 3.57 31.13
C PHE A 15 15.01 2.08 30.87
N ARG A 16 15.44 1.32 31.88
CA ARG A 16 15.57 -0.14 31.78
C ARG A 16 14.20 -0.81 31.66
N GLY A 17 13.18 -0.31 32.36
CA GLY A 17 11.79 -0.76 32.22
C GLY A 17 11.15 -0.38 30.88
N ILE A 18 11.44 0.83 30.39
CA ILE A 18 10.97 1.32 29.08
C ILE A 18 11.65 0.55 27.95
N PHE A 19 12.96 0.29 28.02
CA PHE A 19 13.69 -0.49 27.02
C PHE A 19 13.22 -1.94 26.96
N VAL A 20 12.94 -2.58 28.11
CA VAL A 20 12.33 -3.91 28.14
C VAL A 20 10.93 -3.90 27.50
N ARG A 21 10.10 -2.88 27.80
CA ARG A 21 8.80 -2.70 27.14
C ARG A 21 8.93 -2.43 25.64
N PHE A 22 9.90 -1.62 25.22
CA PHE A 22 10.12 -1.26 23.83
C PHE A 22 10.65 -2.44 23.03
N VAL A 23 11.59 -3.22 23.56
CA VAL A 23 12.09 -4.46 22.95
C VAL A 23 11.00 -5.54 22.92
N PHE A 24 10.12 -5.60 23.94
CA PHE A 24 8.96 -6.51 23.94
C PHE A 24 7.91 -6.08 22.90
N LEU A 25 7.59 -4.78 22.78
CA LEU A 25 6.72 -4.24 21.73
C LEU A 25 7.34 -4.36 20.32
N PHE A 26 8.66 -4.25 20.20
CA PHE A 26 9.39 -4.36 18.93
C PHE A 26 9.57 -5.82 18.50
N LEU A 27 9.77 -6.77 19.43
CA LEU A 27 9.78 -8.22 19.14
C LEU A 27 8.37 -8.75 18.83
N ILE A 28 7.32 -8.22 19.46
CA ILE A 28 5.93 -8.47 19.05
C ILE A 28 5.68 -7.84 17.67
N GLY A 29 6.28 -6.69 17.36
CA GLY A 29 6.23 -6.06 16.04
C GLY A 29 7.01 -6.78 14.94
N MET A 30 7.92 -7.70 15.28
CA MET A 30 8.66 -8.55 14.32
C MET A 30 8.14 -9.98 14.24
N SER A 31 7.15 -10.36 15.06
CA SER A 31 6.45 -11.63 14.91
C SER A 31 5.31 -11.44 13.91
N VAL A 32 5.58 -11.84 12.66
CA VAL A 32 4.59 -12.09 11.61
C VAL A 32 3.57 -10.96 11.46
N ALA A 33 3.93 -9.96 10.65
CA ALA A 33 2.94 -9.28 9.82
C ALA A 33 2.38 -10.31 8.82
N ALA A 34 1.57 -11.25 9.31
CA ALA A 34 0.47 -11.74 8.52
C ALA A 34 -0.43 -10.51 8.38
N GLU A 35 -0.31 -9.85 7.23
CA GLU A 35 -1.34 -8.94 6.77
C GLU A 35 -2.69 -9.66 7.00
N PRO A 36 -3.60 -9.13 7.82
CA PRO A 36 -4.98 -9.55 7.66
C PRO A 36 -5.38 -8.97 6.31
N SER A 37 -5.30 -9.80 5.26
CA SER A 37 -5.90 -9.49 3.98
C SER A 37 -7.36 -9.21 4.29
N ASN A 38 -7.73 -7.92 4.23
CA ASN A 38 -9.12 -7.51 4.31
C ASN A 38 -9.74 -7.83 2.94
N GLU A 39 -9.70 -9.11 2.58
CA GLU A 39 -10.11 -9.64 1.30
C GLU A 39 -11.63 -9.59 1.25
N TYR A 40 -12.17 -8.90 0.25
CA TYR A 40 -13.60 -8.77 0.06
C TYR A 40 -14.24 -10.15 -0.05
N LYS A 41 -15.25 -10.41 0.80
CA LYS A 41 -16.03 -11.64 0.77
C LYS A 41 -17.25 -11.45 -0.11
N LEU A 42 -17.45 -12.38 -1.06
CA LEU A 42 -18.56 -12.32 -2.00
C LEU A 42 -19.91 -12.36 -1.26
N ALA A 43 -20.79 -11.41 -1.59
CA ALA A 43 -22.12 -11.31 -1.01
C ALA A 43 -23.20 -11.81 -2.00
N PRO A 44 -24.38 -12.24 -1.51
CA PRO A 44 -25.52 -12.51 -2.38
C PRO A 44 -25.87 -11.27 -3.23
N ASN A 45 -26.18 -11.48 -4.50
CA ASN A 45 -26.42 -10.48 -5.56
C ASN A 45 -25.19 -9.74 -6.12
N ASP A 46 -23.97 -10.10 -5.73
CA ASP A 46 -22.77 -9.60 -6.40
C ASP A 46 -22.72 -10.05 -7.87
N LEU A 47 -22.21 -9.17 -8.74
CA LEU A 47 -22.14 -9.37 -10.19
C LEU A 47 -20.68 -9.56 -10.57
N LEU A 48 -20.35 -10.73 -11.12
CA LEU A 48 -18.99 -11.22 -11.35
C LEU A 48 -18.70 -11.30 -12.86
N ASP A 49 -17.53 -10.82 -13.28
CA ASP A 49 -16.97 -11.06 -14.60
C ASP A 49 -15.98 -12.23 -14.49
N PHE A 50 -16.35 -13.37 -15.08
CA PHE A 50 -15.59 -14.60 -15.06
C PHE A 50 -14.94 -14.82 -16.42
N ARG A 51 -13.63 -15.07 -16.43
CA ARG A 51 -12.89 -15.36 -17.67
C ARG A 51 -11.99 -16.57 -17.54
N VAL A 52 -11.90 -17.34 -18.63
CA VAL A 52 -11.01 -18.51 -18.72
C VAL A 52 -9.92 -18.22 -19.74
N PHE A 53 -8.65 -18.31 -19.30
CA PHE A 53 -7.52 -18.04 -20.17
C PHE A 53 -7.46 -19.07 -21.30
N GLN A 54 -7.30 -18.60 -22.55
CA GLN A 54 -7.29 -19.37 -23.80
C GLN A 54 -8.64 -19.97 -24.25
N GLU A 55 -9.72 -19.79 -23.49
CA GLU A 55 -11.05 -20.31 -23.84
C GLU A 55 -12.12 -19.20 -23.73
N PRO A 56 -12.14 -18.23 -24.68
CA PRO A 56 -13.05 -17.08 -24.62
C PRO A 56 -14.54 -17.48 -24.73
N GLU A 57 -14.85 -18.70 -25.19
CA GLU A 57 -16.22 -19.24 -25.23
C GLU A 57 -16.80 -19.52 -23.84
N LEU A 58 -15.96 -19.57 -22.80
CA LEU A 58 -16.36 -19.81 -21.41
C LEU A 58 -16.41 -18.53 -20.56
N ASP A 59 -16.16 -17.36 -21.16
CA ASP A 59 -16.27 -16.07 -20.49
C ASP A 59 -17.74 -15.75 -20.20
N ALA A 60 -18.06 -15.43 -18.95
CA ALA A 60 -19.44 -15.23 -18.52
C ALA A 60 -19.56 -14.14 -17.44
N VAL A 61 -20.66 -13.39 -17.50
CA VAL A 61 -21.06 -12.48 -16.44
C VAL A 61 -22.06 -13.20 -15.54
N VAL A 62 -21.66 -13.52 -14.31
CA VAL A 62 -22.42 -14.38 -13.39
C VAL A 62 -22.87 -13.59 -12.18
N ARG A 63 -24.14 -13.71 -11.80
CA ARG A 63 -24.66 -13.15 -10.54
C ARG A 63 -24.68 -14.21 -9.46
N VAL A 64 -24.26 -13.86 -8.25
CA VAL A 64 -24.44 -14.70 -7.06
C VAL A 64 -25.91 -14.67 -6.67
N SER A 65 -26.60 -15.80 -6.78
CA SER A 65 -28.00 -15.98 -6.38
C SER A 65 -28.21 -15.77 -4.87
N GLY A 66 -29.45 -15.51 -4.46
CA GLY A 66 -29.80 -15.24 -3.06
C GLY A 66 -29.52 -16.39 -2.08
N ASP A 67 -29.43 -17.61 -2.59
CA ASP A 67 -29.02 -18.84 -1.89
C ASP A 67 -27.49 -19.01 -1.79
N GLY A 68 -26.72 -18.08 -2.37
CA GLY A 68 -25.27 -18.03 -2.32
C GLY A 68 -24.54 -18.80 -3.41
N GLN A 69 -25.25 -19.29 -4.44
CA GLN A 69 -24.66 -20.00 -5.58
C GLN A 69 -24.48 -19.10 -6.80
N ALA A 70 -23.47 -19.37 -7.62
CA ALA A 70 -23.26 -18.75 -8.92
C ALA A 70 -23.12 -19.83 -9.99
N ILE A 71 -23.79 -19.66 -11.13
CA ILE A 71 -23.84 -20.66 -12.20
C ILE A 71 -22.76 -20.36 -13.23
N PHE A 72 -21.80 -21.27 -13.38
CA PHE A 72 -20.71 -21.15 -14.35
C PHE A 72 -20.91 -22.11 -15.53
N PRO A 73 -20.48 -21.73 -16.76
CA PRO A 73 -20.58 -22.59 -17.94
C PRO A 73 -19.95 -23.97 -17.72
N LEU A 74 -20.59 -25.06 -18.15
CA LEU A 74 -20.16 -26.48 -18.01
C LEU A 74 -20.14 -27.05 -16.58
N VAL A 75 -19.97 -26.22 -15.55
CA VAL A 75 -19.76 -26.67 -14.17
C VAL A 75 -21.01 -26.53 -13.29
N GLY A 76 -21.98 -25.71 -13.70
CA GLY A 76 -23.23 -25.51 -12.99
C GLY A 76 -23.08 -24.62 -11.74
N GLY A 77 -23.98 -24.78 -10.77
CA GLY A 77 -24.03 -23.97 -9.56
C GLY A 77 -22.87 -24.26 -8.59
N VAL A 78 -22.07 -23.23 -8.27
CA VAL A 78 -20.99 -23.28 -7.28
C VAL A 78 -21.32 -22.34 -6.13
N ALA A 79 -21.32 -22.84 -4.90
CA ALA A 79 -21.55 -22.04 -3.70
C ALA A 79 -20.32 -21.17 -3.39
N ILE A 80 -20.42 -19.86 -3.62
CA ILE A 80 -19.30 -18.91 -3.49
C ILE A 80 -19.57 -17.74 -2.55
N ALA A 81 -20.80 -17.60 -2.02
CA ALA A 81 -21.10 -16.56 -1.04
C ALA A 81 -20.35 -16.77 0.28
N GLY A 82 -19.70 -15.71 0.79
CA GLY A 82 -18.89 -15.72 2.01
C GLY A 82 -17.43 -16.14 1.81
N ALA A 83 -17.08 -16.66 0.64
CA ALA A 83 -15.70 -16.96 0.24
C ALA A 83 -14.95 -15.69 -0.18
N SER A 84 -13.63 -15.68 0.02
CA SER A 84 -12.77 -14.65 -0.59
C SER A 84 -12.65 -14.88 -2.10
N ILE A 85 -12.21 -13.87 -2.86
CA ILE A 85 -12.05 -14.00 -4.32
C ILE A 85 -11.06 -15.14 -4.64
N SER A 86 -9.99 -15.27 -3.87
CA SER A 86 -9.01 -16.35 -4.01
C SER A 86 -9.61 -17.74 -3.74
N GLU A 87 -10.41 -17.86 -2.67
CA GLU A 87 -11.12 -19.10 -2.33
C GLU A 87 -12.16 -19.49 -3.40
N ALA A 88 -12.91 -18.52 -3.91
CA ALA A 88 -13.89 -18.73 -4.97
C ALA A 88 -13.22 -19.22 -6.27
N ILE A 89 -12.07 -18.66 -6.64
CA ILE A 89 -11.30 -19.11 -7.81
C ILE A 89 -10.84 -20.56 -7.64
N GLU A 90 -10.35 -20.97 -6.47
CA GLU A 90 -9.95 -22.36 -6.26
C GLU A 90 -11.12 -23.34 -6.26
N LEU A 91 -12.28 -22.97 -5.69
CA LEU A 91 -13.52 -23.77 -5.76
C LEU A 91 -14.01 -23.96 -7.20
N ILE A 92 -13.90 -22.93 -8.04
CA ILE A 92 -14.27 -23.03 -9.45
C ILE A 92 -13.24 -23.89 -10.21
N LYS A 93 -11.94 -23.67 -9.99
CA LYS A 93 -10.87 -24.47 -10.61
C LYS A 93 -10.94 -25.95 -10.23
N SER A 94 -11.30 -26.30 -9.00
CA SER A 94 -11.45 -27.70 -8.60
C SER A 94 -12.58 -28.37 -9.39
N ARG A 95 -13.71 -27.66 -9.56
CA ARG A 95 -14.85 -28.18 -10.31
C ARG A 95 -14.60 -28.31 -11.81
N TYR A 96 -13.83 -27.42 -12.43
CA TYR A 96 -13.40 -27.59 -13.83
C TYR A 96 -12.36 -28.72 -13.98
N ARG A 97 -11.51 -28.97 -12.96
CA ARG A 97 -10.56 -30.10 -12.95
C ARG A 97 -11.26 -31.45 -12.88
N ASP A 98 -12.44 -31.53 -12.27
CA ASP A 98 -13.22 -32.77 -12.09
C ASP A 98 -13.97 -33.25 -13.37
N GLY A 99 -13.48 -32.91 -14.56
CA GLY A 99 -14.00 -33.50 -15.81
C GLY A 99 -13.82 -32.68 -17.09
N TYR A 100 -13.47 -31.39 -17.02
CA TYR A 100 -13.56 -30.49 -18.18
C TYR A 100 -12.23 -29.89 -18.65
N LEU A 101 -11.33 -29.48 -17.73
CA LEU A 101 -10.08 -28.79 -18.07
C LEU A 101 -8.90 -29.26 -17.21
N LYS A 102 -7.77 -29.57 -17.84
CA LYS A 102 -6.52 -29.94 -17.16
C LYS A 102 -5.71 -28.65 -16.87
N ASN A 103 -5.70 -28.21 -15.61
CA ASN A 103 -5.10 -26.93 -15.13
C ASN A 103 -5.74 -25.63 -15.68
N PRO A 104 -7.02 -25.35 -15.39
CA PRO A 104 -7.69 -24.13 -15.81
C PRO A 104 -7.09 -22.88 -15.15
N GLN A 105 -6.74 -21.88 -15.96
CA GLN A 105 -6.40 -20.53 -15.49
C GLN A 105 -7.63 -19.64 -15.60
N VAL A 106 -8.09 -19.14 -14.45
CA VAL A 106 -9.37 -18.46 -14.30
C VAL A 106 -9.14 -17.11 -13.64
N THR A 107 -9.81 -16.07 -14.15
CA THR A 107 -9.88 -14.74 -13.53
C THR A 107 -11.32 -14.43 -13.14
N LEU A 108 -11.52 -13.92 -11.92
CA LEU A 108 -12.83 -13.53 -11.40
C LEU A 108 -12.76 -12.08 -10.90
N THR A 109 -13.56 -11.18 -11.46
CA THR A 109 -13.59 -9.75 -11.11
C THR A 109 -14.99 -9.32 -10.67
N VAL A 110 -15.12 -8.60 -9.55
CA VAL A 110 -16.43 -8.08 -9.10
C VAL A 110 -16.76 -6.79 -9.87
N ARG A 111 -17.83 -6.80 -10.66
CA ARG A 111 -18.28 -5.68 -11.50
C ARG A 111 -19.12 -4.67 -10.74
N SER A 112 -19.90 -5.11 -9.74
CA SER A 112 -20.69 -4.25 -8.86
C SER A 112 -20.90 -4.89 -7.49
N TYR A 113 -20.68 -4.12 -6.42
CA TYR A 113 -20.87 -4.54 -5.03
C TYR A 113 -22.33 -4.36 -4.59
N ALA A 114 -22.90 -5.31 -3.85
CA ALA A 114 -24.20 -5.13 -3.20
C ALA A 114 -24.13 -4.06 -2.07
N LYS A 115 -24.89 -2.97 -2.20
CA LYS A 115 -25.00 -1.92 -1.17
C LYS A 115 -25.67 -2.50 0.10
N LYS A 116 -24.96 -2.53 1.23
CA LYS A 116 -25.56 -2.84 2.54
C LYS A 116 -26.16 -1.57 3.15
N LEU A 117 -27.47 -1.59 3.41
CA LEU A 117 -28.14 -0.57 4.23
C LEU A 117 -27.75 -0.76 5.70
N PHE A 118 -27.22 0.28 6.33
CA PHE A 118 -27.07 0.36 7.78
C PHE A 118 -27.83 1.58 8.29
N THR A 119 -28.56 1.39 9.38
CA THR A 119 -29.29 2.48 10.08
C THR A 119 -28.37 3.04 11.14
N ILE A 120 -28.02 4.33 11.03
CA ILE A 120 -27.24 5.03 12.05
C ILE A 120 -28.22 5.57 13.10
N LEU A 121 -28.14 5.08 14.34
CA LEU A 121 -28.87 5.65 15.47
C LEU A 121 -28.08 6.85 16.03
N GLY A 122 -28.45 8.05 15.61
CA GLY A 122 -27.89 9.33 16.07
C GLY A 122 -28.27 10.51 15.16
N GLN A 123 -28.27 11.75 15.68
CA GLN A 123 -28.61 12.94 14.89
C GLN A 123 -27.60 13.17 13.76
N VAL A 124 -28.06 13.04 12.52
CA VAL A 124 -27.33 13.42 11.30
C VAL A 124 -28.00 14.68 10.74
N GLN A 125 -27.22 15.71 10.39
CA GLN A 125 -27.76 17.02 9.95
C GLN A 125 -28.48 16.98 8.59
N GLN A 126 -28.33 15.93 7.79
CA GLN A 126 -29.16 15.70 6.60
C GLN A 126 -29.38 14.18 6.37
N PRO A 127 -30.59 13.72 6.07
CA PRO A 127 -30.82 12.34 5.66
C PRO A 127 -30.31 12.12 4.22
N GLY A 128 -29.43 11.14 4.03
CA GLY A 128 -28.88 10.79 2.71
C GLY A 128 -28.21 9.43 2.70
N SER A 129 -28.04 8.85 1.51
CA SER A 129 -27.29 7.60 1.31
C SER A 129 -25.79 7.88 1.32
N TYR A 130 -25.06 7.38 2.31
CA TYR A 130 -23.62 7.55 2.43
C TYR A 130 -22.88 6.32 1.88
N ASP A 131 -21.99 6.54 0.92
CA ASP A 131 -21.10 5.51 0.39
C ASP A 131 -19.84 5.43 1.28
N ILE A 132 -19.67 4.34 2.02
CA ILE A 132 -18.47 4.13 2.82
C ILE A 132 -17.47 3.36 1.96
N GLN A 133 -16.61 4.10 1.25
CA GLN A 133 -15.38 3.52 0.74
C GLN A 133 -14.52 3.08 1.93
N SER A 134 -14.29 1.78 2.05
CA SER A 134 -13.36 1.21 3.01
C SER A 134 -11.93 1.61 2.63
N GLN A 135 -11.47 2.78 3.10
CA GLN A 135 -10.07 3.08 3.42
C GLN A 135 -9.95 4.47 4.05
N ILE A 136 -10.06 4.55 5.39
CA ILE A 136 -9.46 5.65 6.14
C ILE A 136 -8.61 5.04 7.24
N ARG A 137 -7.29 5.00 7.00
CA ARG A 137 -6.29 4.84 8.04
C ARG A 137 -5.39 6.08 7.98
N GLY A 138 -5.58 6.98 8.94
CA GLY A 138 -4.63 8.06 9.21
C GLY A 138 -5.23 9.44 9.35
N MET A 139 -5.81 9.75 10.51
CA MET A 139 -5.71 11.09 11.09
C MET A 139 -5.72 10.97 12.61
N SER A 140 -4.61 11.32 13.24
CA SER A 140 -4.47 11.50 14.68
C SER A 140 -5.10 12.83 15.09
N PRO A 141 -5.92 12.90 16.17
CA PRO A 141 -6.42 14.16 16.67
C PRO A 141 -5.42 14.80 17.64
N LEU A 142 -5.01 16.03 17.36
CA LEU A 142 -4.51 16.96 18.36
C LEU A 142 -5.31 18.26 18.26
N SER A 143 -5.63 18.79 19.44
CA SER A 143 -6.19 20.11 19.76
C SER A 143 -7.71 20.32 19.63
N VAL A 144 -8.44 19.94 20.67
CA VAL A 144 -9.38 20.87 21.33
C VAL A 144 -9.18 20.80 22.84
N SER A 145 -9.15 22.00 23.40
CA SER A 145 -8.85 22.42 24.77
C SER A 145 -9.80 21.88 25.84
N ARG A 146 -9.22 21.60 27.02
CA ARG A 146 -9.69 22.00 28.37
C ARG A 146 -11.20 22.20 28.56
N MET A 147 -11.84 21.29 29.28
CA MET A 147 -12.79 21.68 30.32
C MET A 147 -12.82 20.65 31.46
N VAL A 148 -12.80 21.20 32.66
CA VAL A 148 -12.78 20.57 33.98
C VAL A 148 -14.15 19.95 34.28
N VAL A 149 -14.19 18.70 34.77
CA VAL A 149 -15.04 18.31 35.92
C VAL A 149 -14.34 17.18 36.68
N SER A 150 -14.10 17.45 37.95
CA SER A 150 -13.72 16.52 39.01
C SER A 150 -14.86 15.57 39.37
N ALA A 151 -14.58 14.28 39.56
CA ALA A 151 -15.33 13.45 40.51
C ALA A 151 -14.48 12.26 41.01
N SER A 152 -14.03 12.41 42.26
CA SER A 152 -13.82 11.42 43.31
C SER A 152 -13.36 9.99 42.98
N SER A 153 -12.18 9.69 43.54
CA SER A 153 -11.75 8.41 44.09
C SER A 153 -12.83 7.60 44.84
N SER A 154 -12.90 6.30 44.58
CA SER A 154 -12.81 5.20 45.57
C SER A 154 -13.35 3.88 44.97
N LEU A 155 -12.98 2.75 45.59
CA LEU A 155 -13.33 1.35 45.27
C LEU A 155 -12.34 0.62 44.33
N THR A 156 -11.15 0.27 44.83
CA THR A 156 -10.78 -0.99 45.53
C THR A 156 -10.67 -2.23 44.63
N ARG A 157 -9.44 -2.74 44.62
CA ARG A 157 -9.01 -4.15 44.76
C ARG A 157 -10.11 -5.23 44.69
N ASN A 158 -9.77 -6.29 43.97
CA ASN A 158 -10.33 -7.65 43.96
C ASN A 158 -11.40 -7.91 42.88
N ALA A 159 -10.99 -8.59 41.80
CA ALA A 159 -11.70 -9.73 41.20
C ALA A 159 -11.04 -10.14 39.87
N TRP A 160 -9.86 -10.75 39.94
CA TRP A 160 -9.28 -11.54 38.84
C TRP A 160 -9.25 -13.01 39.26
N ARG A 161 -10.44 -13.54 39.58
CA ARG A 161 -10.72 -14.97 39.72
C ARG A 161 -12.18 -15.19 39.33
N ALA A 162 -12.43 -16.23 38.53
CA ALA A 162 -13.73 -16.77 38.14
C ALA A 162 -14.42 -16.17 36.90
N VAL A 163 -13.90 -16.45 35.70
CA VAL A 163 -14.76 -16.67 34.50
C VAL A 163 -14.13 -17.76 33.63
N MET A 164 -14.17 -19.01 34.09
CA MET A 164 -14.03 -20.23 33.27
C MET A 164 -14.74 -21.36 34.03
N LYS A 165 -16.04 -21.54 33.77
CA LYS A 165 -16.79 -22.81 33.93
C LYS A 165 -18.21 -22.62 33.39
N LYS A 166 -18.49 -23.27 32.25
CA LYS A 166 -19.84 -23.49 31.71
C LYS A 166 -20.55 -24.60 32.50
N PRO A 167 -21.90 -24.57 32.62
CA PRO A 167 -22.68 -25.64 33.25
C PRO A 167 -23.10 -26.72 32.24
N ARG A 168 -23.40 -27.92 32.78
CA ARG A 168 -24.05 -29.09 32.14
C ARG A 168 -25.53 -29.14 32.51
N SER A 169 -26.40 -29.56 31.58
CA SER A 169 -27.60 -30.42 31.75
C SER A 169 -28.38 -30.43 30.41
N SER A 170 -28.44 -31.50 29.62
CA SER A 170 -29.21 -32.77 29.71
C SER A 170 -30.61 -32.74 29.06
N SER A 171 -30.78 -33.52 27.98
CA SER A 171 -31.97 -34.26 27.50
C SER A 171 -32.08 -34.17 25.96
N ARG A 172 -32.52 -35.14 25.16
CA ARG A 172 -32.74 -36.60 25.19
C ARG A 172 -33.25 -36.97 23.77
N ARG A 173 -33.08 -38.24 23.34
CA ARG A 173 -33.58 -38.91 22.09
C ARG A 173 -32.85 -38.55 20.79
N GLU A 174 -32.60 -39.43 19.82
CA GLU A 174 -32.64 -40.89 19.58
C GLU A 174 -31.90 -41.09 18.23
N MET A 175 -30.98 -42.07 18.08
CA MET A 175 -31.09 -43.24 17.16
C MET A 175 -30.66 -42.88 15.71
N SER A 176 -29.63 -43.44 15.05
CA SER A 176 -29.18 -44.84 14.88
C SER A 176 -27.72 -44.92 14.34
N SER A 177 -27.02 -46.00 14.71
CA SER A 177 -25.70 -46.52 14.26
C SER A 177 -25.79 -47.29 12.90
N PRO A 178 -24.77 -48.02 12.35
CA PRO A 178 -23.44 -48.44 12.87
C PRO A 178 -22.23 -48.39 11.89
N SER A 179 -20.98 -48.44 12.35
CA SER A 179 -20.08 -49.63 12.36
C SER A 179 -18.62 -49.11 12.58
N ALA A 180 -17.60 -49.76 13.16
CA ALA A 180 -17.36 -51.05 13.82
C ALA A 180 -16.13 -50.88 14.78
N SER A 181 -16.02 -51.75 15.79
CA SER A 181 -14.88 -51.92 16.73
C SER A 181 -14.37 -53.39 16.60
N PRO A 182 -13.19 -53.83 17.11
CA PRO A 182 -12.97 -54.07 18.55
C PRO A 182 -11.53 -53.95 19.12
N TYR A 183 -11.44 -53.27 20.27
CA TYR A 183 -10.83 -53.62 21.58
C TYR A 183 -9.90 -54.86 21.84
N PHE A 184 -8.83 -54.58 22.62
CA PHE A 184 -8.36 -55.23 23.90
C PHE A 184 -7.48 -56.50 23.95
N LYS A 185 -6.41 -56.47 24.78
CA LYS A 185 -6.08 -57.35 25.97
C LYS A 185 -4.59 -57.23 26.36
N MET A 186 -4.25 -56.87 27.61
CA MET A 186 -4.06 -57.66 28.86
C MET A 186 -2.68 -58.34 29.02
N LEU A 187 -2.04 -58.03 30.15
CA LEU A 187 -0.83 -58.66 30.72
C LEU A 187 -1.21 -59.88 31.59
N ASP A 188 -0.37 -60.92 31.58
CA ASP A 188 -0.25 -61.90 32.68
C ASP A 188 1.24 -62.35 32.82
N PRO A 189 1.79 -62.57 34.04
CA PRO A 189 3.20 -62.84 34.31
C PRO A 189 3.48 -64.30 34.75
N SER A 190 4.56 -64.91 34.25
CA SER A 190 5.07 -66.19 34.76
C SER A 190 6.60 -66.35 34.65
N ARG A 191 7.25 -66.39 35.84
CA ARG A 191 8.53 -66.98 36.35
C ARG A 191 9.44 -67.85 35.42
N PRO A 192 10.71 -68.19 35.83
CA PRO A 192 11.83 -67.42 36.41
C PRO A 192 13.21 -67.91 35.80
N PRO A 193 14.41 -67.97 36.47
CA PRO A 193 15.67 -67.43 35.90
C PRO A 193 16.84 -68.42 35.67
N ALA A 194 17.82 -68.08 34.82
CA ALA A 194 19.21 -68.60 34.76
C ALA A 194 19.84 -68.13 33.41
N GLU A 195 21.13 -67.90 33.19
CA GLU A 195 22.36 -67.74 33.96
C GLU A 195 23.43 -67.32 32.90
N LYS A 196 24.39 -66.42 33.22
CA LYS A 196 25.76 -66.24 32.62
C LYS A 196 25.89 -66.20 31.06
N ARG A 197 26.55 -65.24 30.39
CA ARG A 197 27.91 -64.67 30.58
C ARG A 197 28.20 -63.67 29.43
N PHE A 198 28.99 -62.62 29.73
CA PHE A 198 29.87 -61.81 28.87
C PHE A 198 29.62 -61.67 27.35
N GLY A 199 29.35 -60.44 26.92
CA GLY A 199 29.54 -59.95 25.55
C GLY A 199 29.58 -58.42 25.54
N SER A 200 30.74 -57.85 25.24
CA SER A 200 31.02 -56.43 25.08
C SER A 200 30.22 -55.78 23.95
N VAL A 201 29.31 -54.85 24.22
CA VAL A 201 28.81 -53.89 23.22
C VAL A 201 28.45 -52.57 23.93
N LEU A 202 29.10 -51.48 23.50
CA LEU A 202 28.74 -50.10 23.81
C LEU A 202 27.28 -49.84 23.38
N PRO A 203 26.41 -49.21 24.20
CA PRO A 203 25.13 -48.77 23.71
C PRO A 203 25.31 -47.47 22.93
N THR A 204 25.32 -47.59 21.60
CA THR A 204 24.96 -46.51 20.68
C THR A 204 23.49 -46.19 20.93
N ILE A 205 23.19 -45.18 21.74
CA ILE A 205 21.82 -44.69 21.87
C ILE A 205 21.53 -43.84 20.63
N HIS A 206 20.77 -44.43 19.70
CA HIS A 206 20.01 -43.67 18.73
C HIS A 206 18.94 -42.86 19.47
N SER A 207 19.17 -41.56 19.65
CA SER A 207 18.11 -40.59 19.93
C SER A 207 17.73 -39.87 18.64
N SER A 208 16.78 -40.43 17.91
CA SER A 208 16.02 -39.71 16.90
C SER A 208 14.97 -38.86 17.61
N LEU A 209 15.20 -37.54 17.64
CA LEU A 209 14.24 -36.42 17.69
C LEU A 209 15.02 -35.18 18.10
N ASP A 210 15.60 -34.50 17.09
CA ASP A 210 15.71 -33.04 17.01
C ASP A 210 16.53 -32.71 15.75
N GLU A 211 15.84 -32.64 14.61
CA GLU A 211 16.22 -31.69 13.57
C GLU A 211 16.18 -30.29 14.20
N VAL A 212 17.33 -29.77 14.60
CA VAL A 212 17.48 -28.33 14.83
C VAL A 212 18.58 -27.85 13.90
N GLY A 213 18.18 -27.61 12.65
CA GLY A 213 18.89 -26.66 11.82
C GLY A 213 19.03 -25.37 12.61
N THR A 214 20.28 -24.99 12.92
CA THR A 214 20.70 -23.66 13.39
C THR A 214 19.56 -22.79 13.95
N ALA A 215 18.92 -23.23 15.03
CA ALA A 215 18.03 -22.34 15.75
C ALA A 215 18.96 -21.32 16.39
N LEU A 216 18.96 -20.11 15.83
CA LEU A 216 19.40 -18.92 16.56
C LEU A 216 18.71 -19.01 17.92
N ASP A 217 19.49 -19.32 18.95
CA ASP A 217 18.99 -19.53 20.29
C ASP A 217 18.44 -18.18 20.80
N LEU A 218 17.17 -17.89 20.48
CA LEU A 218 16.53 -16.57 20.62
C LEU A 218 16.61 -16.07 22.05
N ARG A 219 16.62 -17.01 23.00
CA ARG A 219 16.77 -16.75 24.43
C ARG A 219 18.18 -16.24 24.77
N ARG A 220 19.22 -16.81 24.16
CA ARG A 220 20.61 -16.35 24.29
C ARG A 220 20.77 -14.94 23.72
N ILE A 221 20.22 -14.68 22.54
CA ILE A 221 20.25 -13.35 21.90
C ILE A 221 19.54 -12.32 22.78
N TYR A 222 18.38 -12.67 23.34
CA TYR A 222 17.64 -11.78 24.25
C TYR A 222 18.46 -11.38 25.49
N HIS A 223 19.12 -12.34 26.13
CA HIS A 223 19.97 -12.05 27.30
C HIS A 223 21.22 -11.23 26.92
N LEU A 224 21.84 -11.50 25.77
CA LEU A 224 22.97 -10.73 25.26
C LEU A 224 22.58 -9.26 25.00
N LEU A 225 21.42 -9.03 24.39
CA LEU A 225 20.89 -7.69 24.14
C LEU A 225 20.59 -6.95 25.45
N LEU A 226 20.08 -7.64 26.48
CA LEU A 226 19.85 -7.04 27.80
C LEU A 226 21.14 -6.73 28.56
N GLN A 227 22.21 -7.52 28.40
CA GLN A 227 23.48 -7.27 29.07
C GLN A 227 24.24 -6.12 28.41
N ARG A 228 24.17 -6.03 27.07
CA ARG A 228 24.88 -5.03 26.25
C ARG A 228 23.96 -3.91 25.74
N TRP A 229 22.81 -3.69 26.38
CA TRP A 229 21.84 -2.66 25.98
C TRP A 229 22.46 -1.25 25.88
N TRP A 230 23.45 -0.96 26.74
CA TRP A 230 24.17 0.30 26.73
C TRP A 230 24.97 0.54 25.43
N VAL A 231 25.51 -0.52 24.81
CA VAL A 231 26.22 -0.44 23.52
C VAL A 231 25.24 -0.10 22.40
N ILE A 232 24.06 -0.71 22.43
CA ILE A 232 22.99 -0.45 21.46
C ILE A 232 22.54 1.01 21.58
N THR A 233 22.30 1.50 22.80
CA THR A 233 21.90 2.88 23.01
C THR A 233 22.97 3.89 22.61
N LEU A 234 24.25 3.57 22.83
CA LEU A 234 25.36 4.43 22.42
C LEU A 234 25.44 4.52 20.89
N LEU A 235 25.38 3.39 20.20
CA LEU A 235 25.53 3.31 18.75
C LEU A 235 24.34 3.97 18.02
N VAL A 236 23.12 3.71 18.50
CA VAL A 236 21.91 4.40 18.02
C VAL A 236 21.99 5.90 18.31
N GLY A 237 22.47 6.30 19.50
CA GLY A 237 22.64 7.71 19.88
C GLY A 237 23.62 8.47 18.97
N VAL A 238 24.78 7.88 18.67
CA VAL A 238 25.78 8.44 17.76
C VAL A 238 25.23 8.55 16.33
N SER A 239 24.56 7.50 15.84
CA SER A 239 23.93 7.53 14.52
C SER A 239 22.82 8.58 14.43
N MET A 240 22.01 8.73 15.47
CA MET A 240 20.97 9.76 15.52
C MET A 240 21.56 11.17 15.58
N MET A 241 22.66 11.38 16.31
CA MET A 241 23.40 12.65 16.30
C MET A 241 23.94 12.97 14.90
N ALA A 242 24.50 11.99 14.20
CA ALA A 242 24.98 12.16 12.83
C ALA A 242 23.84 12.46 11.85
N ALA A 243 22.72 11.73 11.94
CA ALA A 243 21.52 11.96 11.13
C ALA A 243 20.91 13.34 11.38
N THR A 244 20.86 13.78 12.64
CA THR A 244 20.41 15.12 13.01
C THR A 244 21.35 16.18 12.44
N GLY A 245 22.66 16.01 12.58
CA GLY A 245 23.66 16.90 11.99
C GLY A 245 23.56 16.98 10.46
N TYR A 246 23.31 15.86 9.79
CA TYR A 246 23.08 15.79 8.34
C TYR A 246 21.82 16.57 7.93
N VAL A 247 20.69 16.34 8.61
CA VAL A 247 19.42 17.04 8.36
C VAL A 247 19.54 18.55 8.62
N MET A 248 20.34 18.97 9.59
CA MET A 248 20.60 20.40 9.86
C MET A 248 21.49 21.06 8.80
N ARG A 249 22.35 20.29 8.12
CA ARG A 249 23.28 20.81 7.10
C ARG A 249 22.65 20.90 5.71
N GLN A 250 21.58 20.15 5.44
CA GLN A 250 20.89 20.22 4.16
C GLN A 250 20.11 21.53 4.00
N PRO A 251 20.13 22.15 2.80
CA PRO A 251 19.36 23.35 2.53
C PRO A 251 17.86 23.06 2.66
N LYS A 252 17.14 23.96 3.32
CA LYS A 252 15.68 23.93 3.39
C LYS A 252 15.10 24.28 2.02
N ILE A 253 14.23 23.43 1.50
CA ILE A 253 13.50 23.68 0.25
C ILE A 253 12.03 23.85 0.61
N TYR A 254 11.44 24.91 0.07
CA TYR A 254 10.03 25.26 0.24
C TYR A 254 9.29 24.94 -1.05
N GLU A 255 8.05 24.49 -0.89
CA GLU A 255 7.19 24.06 -1.99
C GLU A 255 5.98 24.98 -2.05
N SER A 256 5.68 25.53 -3.22
CA SER A 256 4.43 26.23 -3.49
C SER A 256 3.62 25.44 -4.50
N ARG A 257 2.32 25.29 -4.22
CA ARG A 257 1.40 24.51 -5.04
C ARG A 257 0.29 25.42 -5.56
N ALA A 258 0.02 25.33 -6.87
CA ALA A 258 -1.18 25.87 -7.49
C ALA A 258 -2.01 24.73 -8.08
N VAL A 259 -3.34 24.84 -8.03
CA VAL A 259 -4.25 23.78 -8.50
C VAL A 259 -5.10 24.28 -9.64
N LEU A 260 -4.91 23.69 -10.82
CA LEU A 260 -5.65 24.01 -12.03
C LEU A 260 -6.68 22.93 -12.34
N GLN A 261 -7.93 23.32 -12.59
CA GLN A 261 -8.97 22.42 -13.03
C GLN A 261 -9.16 22.51 -14.53
N VAL A 262 -9.17 21.36 -15.21
CA VAL A 262 -9.57 21.26 -16.61
C VAL A 262 -11.09 21.07 -16.65
N GLN A 263 -11.80 22.09 -17.13
CA GLN A 263 -13.24 22.11 -17.28
C GLN A 263 -13.64 21.35 -18.55
N GLN A 264 -14.67 20.52 -18.46
CA GLN A 264 -15.22 19.82 -19.61
C GLN A 264 -16.21 20.77 -20.29
N SER A 265 -15.78 21.37 -21.39
CA SER A 265 -16.70 22.04 -22.30
C SER A 265 -17.47 20.94 -23.03
N GLU A 266 -18.77 20.78 -22.77
CA GLU A 266 -19.67 20.10 -23.70
C GLU A 266 -19.75 20.98 -24.95
N GLN A 267 -18.79 20.83 -25.86
CA GLN A 267 -18.92 21.40 -27.19
C GLN A 267 -20.12 20.69 -27.83
N GLN A 268 -21.23 21.41 -27.98
CA GLN A 268 -22.32 20.97 -28.84
C GLN A 268 -21.74 20.80 -30.25
N VAL A 269 -21.55 19.54 -30.61
CA VAL A 269 -20.93 19.11 -31.85
C VAL A 269 -21.78 19.59 -33.03
N VAL A 270 -21.20 20.47 -33.86
CA VAL A 270 -21.61 20.56 -35.27
C VAL A 270 -20.64 19.66 -36.01
N ASN A 271 -21.10 18.44 -36.33
CA ASN A 271 -20.38 17.50 -37.16
C ASN A 271 -20.18 18.15 -38.54
N ILE A 272 -18.95 18.55 -38.82
CA ILE A 272 -18.46 18.66 -40.19
C ILE A 272 -17.81 17.31 -40.46
N ASP A 273 -18.33 16.58 -41.44
CA ASP A 273 -17.86 15.24 -41.79
C ASP A 273 -16.34 15.24 -41.99
N GLY A 274 -15.63 14.44 -41.19
CA GLY A 274 -14.25 14.03 -41.47
C GLY A 274 -13.15 14.44 -40.48
N VAL A 275 -13.40 15.25 -39.46
CA VAL A 275 -12.38 15.54 -38.43
C VAL A 275 -12.75 14.88 -37.11
N SER A 276 -12.21 13.68 -36.88
CA SER A 276 -12.23 13.03 -35.57
C SER A 276 -11.50 13.92 -34.55
N GLN A 277 -12.23 14.79 -33.87
CA GLN A 277 -11.69 15.53 -32.74
C GLN A 277 -11.52 14.56 -31.57
N GLU A 278 -10.31 14.48 -31.03
CA GLU A 278 -9.99 13.68 -29.85
C GLU A 278 -10.95 14.03 -28.72
N ASN A 279 -11.56 13.00 -28.14
CA ASN A 279 -12.58 13.17 -27.11
C ASN A 279 -11.94 13.88 -25.90
N PRO A 280 -12.39 15.09 -25.50
CA PRO A 280 -11.76 15.89 -24.42
C PRO A 280 -11.83 15.22 -23.04
N SER A 281 -12.50 14.07 -22.95
CA SER A 281 -12.60 13.23 -21.76
C SER A 281 -11.53 12.14 -21.65
N SER A 282 -10.65 12.00 -22.65
CA SER A 282 -9.61 10.96 -22.63
C SER A 282 -8.51 11.28 -21.60
N PRO A 283 -7.95 10.27 -20.91
CA PRO A 283 -6.77 10.44 -20.06
C PRO A 283 -5.57 11.03 -20.81
N ASP A 284 -5.48 10.76 -22.12
CA ASP A 284 -4.39 11.20 -23.00
C ASP A 284 -4.43 12.71 -23.25
N PHE A 285 -5.62 13.31 -23.36
CA PHE A 285 -5.77 14.77 -23.43
C PHE A 285 -5.21 15.45 -22.18
N ILE A 286 -5.55 14.96 -20.98
CA ILE A 286 -5.08 15.54 -19.72
C ILE A 286 -3.57 15.37 -19.55
N ASN A 287 -3.02 14.21 -19.95
CA ASN A 287 -1.58 14.01 -19.96
C ASN A 287 -0.86 14.98 -20.92
N THR A 288 -1.46 15.28 -22.07
CA THR A 288 -0.96 16.28 -23.02
C THR A 288 -0.97 17.68 -22.41
N VAL A 289 -2.00 18.05 -21.64
CA VAL A 289 -2.03 19.31 -20.88
C VAL A 289 -0.92 19.36 -19.84
N VAL A 290 -0.70 18.28 -19.08
CA VAL A 290 0.39 18.19 -18.09
C VAL A 290 1.75 18.37 -18.76
N GLN A 291 1.97 17.77 -19.94
CA GLN A 291 3.21 17.96 -20.70
C GLN A 291 3.37 19.40 -21.22
N SER A 292 2.28 20.02 -21.67
CA SER A 292 2.25 21.42 -22.13
C SER A 292 2.63 22.41 -21.02
N ILE A 293 2.19 22.18 -19.78
CA ILE A 293 2.61 22.96 -18.60
C ILE A 293 4.12 22.83 -18.32
N THR A 294 4.73 21.73 -18.74
CA THR A 294 6.20 21.53 -18.64
C THR A 294 6.94 21.85 -19.94
N SER A 295 6.30 22.53 -20.89
CA SER A 295 6.92 22.89 -22.17
C SER A 295 8.05 23.92 -21.97
N ARG A 296 9.07 23.82 -22.83
CA ARG A 296 10.25 24.72 -22.79
C ARG A 296 9.87 26.17 -23.06
N ASN A 297 8.93 26.41 -23.98
CA ASN A 297 8.49 27.76 -24.35
C ASN A 297 7.85 28.48 -23.15
N LEU A 298 6.98 27.79 -22.41
CA LEU A 298 6.38 28.34 -21.21
C LEU A 298 7.45 28.67 -20.15
N MET A 299 8.43 27.79 -19.96
CA MET A 299 9.52 28.05 -19.01
C MET A 299 10.31 29.31 -19.36
N LEU A 300 10.64 29.52 -20.64
CA LEU A 300 11.34 30.74 -21.07
C LEU A 300 10.49 32.00 -20.82
N ARG A 301 9.18 31.95 -21.11
CA ARG A 301 8.27 33.06 -20.78
C ARG A 301 8.24 33.37 -19.28
N VAL A 302 8.20 32.34 -18.43
CA VAL A 302 8.21 32.52 -16.96
C VAL A 302 9.54 33.09 -16.47
N ILE A 303 10.66 32.69 -17.09
CA ILE A 303 12.01 33.23 -16.82
C ILE A 303 12.06 34.72 -17.15
N ASP A 304 11.50 35.12 -18.28
CA ASP A 304 11.48 36.50 -18.74
C ASP A 304 10.52 37.36 -17.90
N ALA A 305 9.34 36.85 -17.58
CA ALA A 305 8.34 37.53 -16.75
C ALA A 305 8.87 37.83 -15.33
N ASN A 306 9.66 36.92 -14.76
CA ASN A 306 10.26 37.09 -13.42
C ASN A 306 11.69 37.67 -13.47
N LYS A 307 12.18 38.09 -14.65
CA LYS A 307 13.53 38.63 -14.84
C LYS A 307 14.63 37.72 -14.26
N LEU A 308 14.46 36.41 -14.35
CA LEU A 308 15.38 35.44 -13.74
C LEU A 308 16.74 35.38 -14.45
N ARG A 309 16.85 35.95 -15.67
CA ARG A 309 18.12 36.07 -16.40
C ARG A 309 19.13 36.98 -15.69
N THR A 310 18.64 37.98 -14.95
CA THR A 310 19.48 38.95 -14.22
C THR A 310 19.55 38.64 -12.72
N ASN A 311 18.81 37.65 -12.23
CA ASN A 311 18.78 37.31 -10.81
C ASN A 311 20.03 36.47 -10.43
N PRO A 312 20.91 36.97 -9.53
CA PRO A 312 22.12 36.26 -9.11
C PRO A 312 21.85 34.95 -8.36
N ALA A 313 20.63 34.74 -7.85
CA ALA A 313 20.20 33.47 -7.26
C ALA A 313 19.88 32.39 -8.31
N PHE A 314 19.58 32.79 -9.55
CA PHE A 314 19.19 31.90 -10.65
C PHE A 314 20.29 31.76 -11.71
N VAL A 315 21.08 32.79 -12.00
CA VAL A 315 22.24 32.72 -12.91
C VAL A 315 23.50 33.17 -12.15
N ALA A 316 24.59 32.43 -12.30
CA ALA A 316 25.86 32.82 -11.67
C ALA A 316 26.33 34.17 -12.25
N PRO A 317 26.83 35.13 -11.42
CA PRO A 317 27.26 36.43 -11.90
C PRO A 317 28.30 36.30 -13.03
N GLY A 318 28.02 36.86 -14.20
CA GLY A 318 28.90 36.83 -15.38
C GLY A 318 28.69 35.66 -16.37
N ALA A 319 27.82 34.69 -16.06
CA ALA A 319 27.48 33.61 -16.99
C ALA A 319 26.40 34.06 -17.99
N LYS A 320 26.59 33.78 -19.28
CA LYS A 320 25.55 33.89 -20.34
C LYS A 320 25.03 32.49 -20.70
N PRO A 321 24.12 31.90 -19.89
CA PRO A 321 23.61 30.57 -20.17
C PRO A 321 22.75 30.57 -21.44
N THR A 322 22.84 29.50 -22.22
CA THR A 322 21.96 29.24 -23.37
C THR A 322 20.51 29.08 -22.89
N GLU A 323 19.54 29.40 -23.74
CA GLU A 323 18.11 29.26 -23.43
C GLU A 323 17.73 27.84 -22.96
N ILE A 324 18.37 26.82 -23.53
CA ILE A 324 18.20 25.41 -23.14
C ILE A 324 18.62 25.19 -21.69
N GLN A 325 19.77 25.73 -21.27
CA GLN A 325 20.28 25.58 -19.90
C GLN A 325 19.40 26.29 -18.88
N LEU A 326 18.84 27.44 -19.26
CA LEU A 326 17.88 28.20 -18.45
C LEU A 326 16.57 27.43 -18.25
N ALA A 327 16.01 26.89 -19.34
CA ALA A 327 14.80 26.09 -19.31
C ALA A 327 14.99 24.81 -18.46
N ASP A 328 16.09 24.06 -18.67
CA ASP A 328 16.34 22.83 -17.91
C ASP A 328 16.57 23.08 -16.42
N LYS A 329 17.19 24.21 -16.05
CA LYS A 329 17.35 24.63 -14.65
C LYS A 329 16.01 24.95 -13.98
N LEU A 330 15.07 25.55 -14.71
CA LEU A 330 13.72 25.80 -14.20
C LEU A 330 12.88 24.52 -14.18
N ARG A 331 13.03 23.65 -15.18
CA ARG A 331 12.38 22.32 -15.24
C ARG A 331 12.70 21.48 -14.02
N GLY A 332 13.94 21.52 -13.53
CA GLY A 332 14.34 20.83 -12.31
C GLY A 332 13.64 21.31 -11.03
N LYS A 333 13.02 22.49 -11.05
CA LYS A 333 12.31 23.10 -9.92
C LYS A 333 10.78 22.95 -9.99
N VAL A 334 10.23 22.52 -11.13
CA VAL A 334 8.80 22.56 -11.41
C VAL A 334 8.30 21.17 -11.79
N ARG A 335 7.19 20.76 -11.19
CA ARG A 335 6.56 19.48 -11.50
C ARG A 335 5.05 19.67 -11.59
N ALA A 336 4.48 19.23 -12.70
CA ALA A 336 3.03 19.12 -12.86
C ALA A 336 2.60 17.67 -12.61
N VAL A 337 1.56 17.47 -11.80
CA VAL A 337 1.02 16.13 -11.46
C VAL A 337 -0.49 16.12 -11.56
N LEU A 338 -1.04 15.17 -12.31
CA LEU A 338 -2.47 14.89 -12.32
C LEU A 338 -2.87 14.14 -11.04
N ARG A 339 -3.86 14.67 -10.31
CA ARG A 339 -4.49 13.96 -9.19
C ARG A 339 -5.37 12.81 -9.73
N ARG A 340 -5.04 11.57 -9.33
CA ARG A 340 -5.72 10.35 -9.80
C ARG A 340 -7.25 10.44 -9.62
N GLY A 341 -7.99 10.08 -10.66
CA GLY A 341 -9.47 10.08 -10.64
C GLY A 341 -10.11 11.48 -10.65
N THR A 342 -9.33 12.54 -10.86
CA THR A 342 -9.82 13.92 -10.88
C THR A 342 -9.27 14.69 -12.09
N ARG A 343 -9.84 15.86 -12.38
CA ARG A 343 -9.37 16.78 -13.44
C ARG A 343 -8.51 17.92 -12.88
N LEU A 344 -7.86 17.66 -11.75
CA LEU A 344 -7.05 18.62 -11.02
C LEU A 344 -5.57 18.37 -11.30
N ILE A 345 -4.91 19.40 -11.81
CA ILE A 345 -3.48 19.41 -12.08
C ILE A 345 -2.80 20.23 -10.98
N ASP A 346 -1.96 19.57 -10.20
CA ASP A 346 -1.10 20.21 -9.21
C ASP A 346 0.16 20.71 -9.91
N ILE A 347 0.37 22.02 -9.92
CA ILE A 347 1.61 22.65 -10.36
C ILE A 347 2.42 22.96 -9.11
N ILE A 348 3.51 22.21 -8.94
CA ILE A 348 4.35 22.24 -7.75
C ILE A 348 5.69 22.87 -8.11
N VAL A 349 6.08 23.93 -7.39
CA VAL A 349 7.36 24.61 -7.57
C VAL A 349 8.18 24.56 -6.28
N GLU A 350 9.43 24.12 -6.41
CA GLU A 350 10.38 23.97 -5.31
C GLU A 350 11.52 25.01 -5.42
N ASP A 351 11.68 25.84 -4.38
CA ASP A 351 12.80 26.79 -4.29
C ASP A 351 13.36 26.90 -2.86
N LYS A 352 14.56 27.47 -2.72
CA LYS A 352 15.18 27.76 -1.41
C LYS A 352 14.51 28.95 -0.73
N ASP A 353 13.97 29.88 -1.49
CA ASP A 353 13.21 31.02 -1.00
C ASP A 353 11.70 30.74 -1.13
N PRO A 354 10.93 30.77 -0.02
CA PRO A 354 9.50 30.50 -0.05
C PRO A 354 8.71 31.54 -0.85
N VAL A 355 9.18 32.80 -0.93
CA VAL A 355 8.52 33.85 -1.71
C VAL A 355 8.73 33.61 -3.20
N MET A 356 9.96 33.27 -3.59
CA MET A 356 10.29 32.93 -4.97
C MET A 356 9.52 31.69 -5.45
N ALA A 357 9.35 30.66 -4.61
CA ALA A 357 8.55 29.48 -4.96
C ALA A 357 7.09 29.86 -5.28
N ARG A 358 6.48 30.75 -4.48
CA ARG A 358 5.15 31.30 -4.74
C ARG A 358 5.10 32.07 -6.05
N ASP A 359 6.01 33.01 -6.24
CA ASP A 359 6.00 33.91 -7.41
C ASP A 359 6.21 33.16 -8.71
N LEU A 360 7.09 32.15 -8.69
CA LEU A 360 7.26 31.24 -9.81
C LEU A 360 5.99 30.44 -10.08
N ALA A 361 5.37 29.83 -9.06
CA ALA A 361 4.12 29.08 -9.23
C ALA A 361 2.98 29.96 -9.79
N ALA A 362 2.85 31.18 -9.26
CA ALA A 362 1.86 32.16 -9.72
C ALA A 362 2.12 32.56 -11.18
N SER A 363 3.38 32.80 -11.52
CA SER A 363 3.79 33.15 -12.88
C SER A 363 3.60 31.99 -13.85
N PHE A 364 3.85 30.75 -13.44
CA PHE A 364 3.58 29.57 -14.26
C PHE A 364 2.11 29.46 -14.64
N VAL A 365 1.21 29.59 -13.67
CA VAL A 365 -0.24 29.59 -13.94
C VAL A 365 -0.61 30.76 -14.84
N LYS A 366 -0.15 31.97 -14.51
CA LYS A 366 -0.49 33.18 -15.26
C LYS A 366 -0.02 33.12 -16.72
N GLU A 367 1.23 32.75 -16.95
CA GLU A 367 1.78 32.65 -18.31
C GLU A 367 1.19 31.45 -19.07
N PHE A 368 0.87 30.34 -18.40
CA PHE A 368 0.18 29.21 -19.03
C PHE A 368 -1.21 29.62 -19.52
N LEU A 369 -2.00 30.29 -18.67
CA LEU A 369 -3.33 30.79 -19.03
C LEU A 369 -3.22 31.82 -20.17
N ARG A 370 -2.23 32.71 -20.11
CA ARG A 370 -1.98 33.72 -21.14
C ARG A 370 -1.57 33.09 -22.49
N GLU A 371 -0.71 32.08 -22.47
CA GLU A 371 -0.28 31.36 -23.67
C GLU A 371 -1.45 30.62 -24.31
N ASN A 372 -2.23 29.87 -23.54
CA ASN A 372 -3.42 29.18 -24.05
C ASN A 372 -4.46 30.14 -24.60
N PHE A 373 -4.70 31.26 -23.91
CA PHE A 373 -5.59 32.31 -24.40
C PHE A 373 -5.08 32.91 -25.72
N SER A 374 -3.79 33.19 -25.81
CA SER A 374 -3.18 33.75 -27.03
C SER A 374 -3.21 32.79 -28.22
N GLN A 375 -2.98 31.49 -28.00
CA GLN A 375 -3.06 30.46 -29.04
C GLN A 375 -4.49 30.35 -29.57
N ARG A 376 -5.49 30.29 -28.69
CA ARG A 376 -6.91 30.27 -29.09
C ARG A 376 -7.31 31.54 -29.84
N LEU A 377 -6.89 32.70 -29.34
CA LEU A 377 -7.15 33.97 -29.99
C LEU A 377 -6.50 34.03 -31.38
N SER A 378 -5.28 33.48 -31.56
CA SER A 378 -4.64 33.42 -32.89
C SER A 378 -5.39 32.50 -33.86
N VAL A 379 -5.87 31.34 -33.41
CA VAL A 379 -6.66 30.43 -34.25
C VAL A 379 -7.99 31.07 -34.63
N SER A 380 -8.67 31.71 -33.67
CA SER A 380 -9.92 32.44 -33.92
C SER A 380 -9.72 33.64 -34.85
N ARG A 381 -8.61 34.38 -34.73
CA ARG A 381 -8.24 35.47 -35.64
C ARG A 381 -8.03 34.97 -37.06
N VAL A 382 -7.23 33.92 -37.26
CA VAL A 382 -7.01 33.33 -38.60
C VAL A 382 -8.32 32.87 -39.23
N ALA A 383 -9.20 32.23 -38.47
CA ALA A 383 -10.53 31.84 -38.96
C ALA A 383 -11.40 33.06 -39.31
N THR A 384 -11.34 34.13 -38.51
CA THR A 384 -12.07 35.38 -38.77
C THR A 384 -11.54 36.09 -40.01
N ASP A 385 -10.22 36.16 -40.18
CA ASP A 385 -9.57 36.75 -41.36
C ASP A 385 -9.96 35.99 -42.63
N PHE A 386 -9.97 34.65 -42.58
CA PHE A 386 -10.44 33.80 -43.69
C PHE A 386 -11.92 34.04 -44.01
N LEU A 387 -12.81 34.01 -43.01
CA LEU A 387 -14.24 34.28 -43.20
C LEU A 387 -14.48 35.70 -43.73
N GLN A 388 -13.66 36.67 -43.32
CA GLN A 388 -13.71 38.04 -43.81
C GLN A 388 -13.33 38.11 -45.29
N GLU A 389 -12.23 37.47 -45.70
CA GLU A 389 -11.83 37.40 -47.12
C GLU A 389 -12.91 36.72 -47.97
N GLU A 390 -13.45 35.59 -47.50
CA GLU A 390 -14.51 34.87 -48.19
C GLU A 390 -15.80 35.68 -48.28
N SER A 391 -16.15 36.44 -47.23
CA SER A 391 -17.29 37.35 -47.25
C SER A 391 -17.15 38.44 -48.31
N GLN A 392 -15.92 38.94 -48.57
CA GLN A 392 -15.68 39.94 -49.61
C GLN A 392 -15.84 39.34 -51.01
N LYS A 393 -15.36 38.10 -51.22
CA LYS A 393 -15.55 37.38 -52.48
C LYS A 393 -17.03 37.12 -52.76
N LEU A 394 -17.77 36.63 -51.77
CA LEU A 394 -19.21 36.40 -51.87
C LEU A 394 -19.99 37.69 -52.08
N LYS A 395 -19.61 38.78 -51.40
CA LYS A 395 -20.22 40.10 -51.61
C LYS A 395 -20.06 40.55 -53.06
N LYS A 396 -18.85 40.46 -53.62
CA LYS A 396 -18.60 40.82 -55.02
C LYS A 396 -19.43 39.95 -55.98
N LYS A 397 -19.50 38.64 -55.70
CA LYS A 397 -20.30 37.70 -56.50
C LYS A 397 -21.80 38.03 -56.45
N LEU A 398 -22.31 38.37 -55.25
CA LEU A 398 -23.69 38.82 -55.04
C LEU A 398 -23.97 40.12 -55.80
N GLU A 399 -23.06 41.10 -55.74
CA GLU A 399 -23.19 42.33 -56.52
C GLU A 399 -23.21 42.04 -58.04
N GLU A 400 -22.35 41.14 -58.52
CA GLU A 400 -22.34 40.72 -59.92
C GLU A 400 -23.65 40.03 -60.33
N SER A 401 -24.20 39.14 -59.51
CA SER A 401 -25.49 38.47 -59.80
C SER A 401 -26.68 39.43 -59.69
N GLU A 402 -26.68 40.36 -58.73
CA GLU A 402 -27.69 41.42 -58.61
C GLU A 402 -27.68 42.36 -59.83
N ILE A 403 -26.49 42.75 -60.31
CA ILE A 403 -26.35 43.56 -61.53
C ILE A 403 -26.85 42.79 -62.76
N LYS A 404 -26.55 41.48 -62.89
CA LYS A 404 -27.09 40.65 -63.99
C LYS A 404 -28.62 40.62 -63.96
N LEU A 405 -29.22 40.41 -62.79
CA LEU A 405 -30.67 40.42 -62.63
C LEU A 405 -31.26 41.81 -62.95
N GLN A 406 -30.62 42.87 -62.49
CA GLN A 406 -31.07 44.25 -62.72
C GLN A 406 -31.01 44.63 -64.22
N ARG A 407 -29.90 44.31 -64.90
CA ARG A 407 -29.80 44.51 -66.36
C ARG A 407 -30.86 43.72 -67.12
N TYR A 408 -31.14 42.48 -66.69
CA TYR A 408 -32.21 41.69 -67.29
C TYR A 408 -33.59 42.33 -67.08
N LYS A 409 -33.84 42.91 -65.90
CA LYS A 409 -35.06 43.66 -65.60
C LYS A 409 -35.21 44.91 -66.48
N GLU A 410 -34.14 45.66 -66.67
CA GLU A 410 -34.12 46.88 -67.49
C GLU A 410 -34.32 46.57 -68.97
N GLN A 411 -33.59 45.58 -69.51
CA GLN A 411 -33.67 45.20 -70.93
C GLN A 411 -35.05 44.65 -71.33
N ASN A 412 -35.69 43.89 -70.45
CA ASN A 412 -36.96 43.22 -70.75
C ASN A 412 -38.17 43.90 -70.08
N GLN A 413 -38.00 45.08 -69.48
CA GLN A 413 -39.04 45.81 -68.72
C GLN A 413 -39.76 44.90 -67.69
N ALA A 414 -39.00 44.02 -67.03
CA ALA A 414 -39.51 42.92 -66.21
C ALA A 414 -39.81 43.31 -64.74
N VAL A 415 -39.91 44.61 -64.43
CA VAL A 415 -40.15 45.10 -63.05
C VAL A 415 -41.47 44.58 -62.48
N SER A 416 -42.45 44.26 -63.34
CA SER A 416 -43.75 43.69 -62.97
C SER A 416 -44.03 42.35 -63.68
N LEU A 417 -43.00 41.54 -63.96
CA LEU A 417 -43.16 40.32 -64.77
C LEU A 417 -44.06 39.28 -64.09
N GLU A 418 -43.93 39.07 -62.78
CA GLU A 418 -44.77 38.16 -61.98
C GLU A 418 -46.25 38.56 -62.03
N GLU A 419 -46.55 39.86 -61.90
CA GLU A 419 -47.91 40.39 -61.97
C GLU A 419 -48.52 40.25 -63.37
N ARG A 420 -47.73 40.54 -64.42
CA ARG A 420 -48.16 40.34 -65.82
C ARG A 420 -48.41 38.87 -66.14
N GLN A 421 -47.59 37.96 -65.60
CA GLN A 421 -47.77 36.53 -65.77
C GLN A 421 -49.10 36.07 -65.15
N ASN A 422 -49.39 36.48 -63.92
CA ASN A 422 -50.65 36.13 -63.24
C ASN A 422 -51.89 36.62 -64.01
N ILE A 423 -51.89 37.88 -64.45
CA ILE A 423 -52.99 38.46 -65.24
C ILE A 423 -53.17 37.72 -66.57
N THR A 424 -52.07 37.33 -67.22
CA THR A 424 -52.10 36.67 -68.53
C THR A 424 -52.67 35.25 -68.41
N VAL A 425 -52.27 34.50 -67.37
CA VAL A 425 -52.80 33.15 -67.09
C VAL A 425 -54.29 33.21 -66.71
N GLU A 426 -54.70 34.22 -65.93
CA GLU A 426 -56.10 34.41 -65.57
C GLU A 426 -56.99 34.72 -66.80
N ARG A 427 -56.55 35.64 -67.67
CA ARG A 427 -57.23 35.93 -68.94
C ARG A 427 -57.27 34.74 -69.88
N LEU A 428 -56.20 33.94 -69.94
CA LEU A 428 -56.14 32.73 -70.75
C LEU A 428 -57.21 31.72 -70.27
N ARG A 429 -57.33 31.55 -68.95
CA ARG A 429 -58.36 30.71 -68.33
C ARG A 429 -59.76 31.21 -68.64
N GLU A 430 -59.98 32.53 -68.56
CA GLU A 430 -61.26 33.15 -68.88
C GLU A 430 -61.65 32.97 -70.37
N LEU A 431 -60.74 33.25 -71.30
CA LEU A 431 -60.96 33.09 -72.75
C LEU A 431 -61.17 31.62 -73.12
N SER A 432 -60.41 30.70 -72.52
CA SER A 432 -60.57 29.25 -72.73
C SER A 432 -61.96 28.78 -72.30
N SER A 433 -62.45 29.27 -71.15
CA SER A 433 -63.81 29.00 -70.69
C SER A 433 -64.86 29.54 -71.66
N LYS A 434 -64.75 30.82 -72.06
CA LYS A 434 -65.69 31.47 -73.00
C LYS A 434 -65.68 30.80 -74.37
N ALA A 435 -64.52 30.41 -74.89
CA ALA A 435 -64.39 29.71 -76.17
C ALA A 435 -65.03 28.32 -76.10
N THR A 436 -64.85 27.60 -74.99
CA THR A 436 -65.47 26.29 -74.77
C THR A 436 -67.00 26.39 -74.70
N GLU A 437 -67.52 27.42 -74.01
CA GLU A 437 -68.95 27.70 -73.93
C GLU A 437 -69.54 28.05 -75.31
N ALA A 438 -68.91 28.96 -76.06
CA ALA A 438 -69.34 29.32 -77.41
C ALA A 438 -69.31 28.14 -78.40
N LYS A 439 -68.29 27.29 -78.30
CA LYS A 439 -68.19 26.04 -79.07
C LYS A 439 -69.32 25.07 -78.73
N SER A 440 -69.64 24.90 -77.45
CA SER A 440 -70.76 24.06 -77.01
C SER A 440 -72.09 24.57 -77.57
N GLU A 441 -72.31 25.89 -77.55
CA GLU A 441 -73.53 26.51 -78.09
C GLU A 441 -73.65 26.30 -79.60
N ARG A 442 -72.55 26.48 -80.35
CA ARG A 442 -72.50 26.21 -81.79
C ARG A 442 -72.83 24.75 -82.09
N LEU A 443 -72.21 23.81 -81.37
CA LEU A 443 -72.46 22.36 -81.54
C LEU A 443 -73.91 21.98 -81.24
N ARG A 444 -74.53 22.62 -80.24
CA ARG A 444 -75.96 22.44 -79.94
C ARG A 444 -76.83 22.90 -81.11
N LEU A 445 -76.61 24.11 -81.59
CA LEU A 445 -77.36 24.68 -82.73
C LEU A 445 -77.14 23.88 -84.03
N GLU A 446 -75.92 23.39 -84.26
CA GLU A 446 -75.57 22.52 -85.38
C GLU A 446 -76.42 21.23 -85.37
N SER A 447 -76.50 20.58 -84.20
CA SER A 447 -77.33 19.39 -83.99
C SER A 447 -78.82 19.68 -84.19
N ASP A 448 -79.31 20.80 -83.67
CA ASP A 448 -80.71 21.21 -83.80
C ASP A 448 -81.09 21.48 -85.26
N ILE A 449 -80.23 22.17 -86.02
CA ILE A 449 -80.44 22.40 -87.46
C ILE A 449 -80.45 21.09 -88.23
N GLU A 450 -79.56 20.15 -87.90
CA GLU A 450 -79.53 18.84 -88.54
C GLU A 450 -80.82 18.05 -88.30
N GLN A 451 -81.38 18.12 -87.08
CA GLN A 451 -82.68 17.53 -86.76
C GLN A 451 -83.82 18.19 -87.55
N VAL A 452 -83.84 19.52 -87.65
CA VAL A 452 -84.84 20.26 -88.43
C VAL A 452 -84.75 19.90 -89.91
N ARG A 453 -83.55 19.76 -90.47
CA ARG A 453 -83.33 19.41 -91.89
C ARG A 453 -83.86 18.01 -92.25
N LYS A 454 -83.90 17.08 -91.28
CA LYS A 454 -84.43 15.72 -91.48
C LYS A 454 -85.96 15.68 -91.54
N VAL A 455 -86.66 16.72 -91.08
CA VAL A 455 -88.13 16.79 -91.04
C VAL A 455 -88.66 17.60 -92.24
N PRO A 456 -89.64 17.09 -93.02
CA PRO A 456 -90.25 17.84 -94.12
C PRO A 456 -90.99 19.09 -93.61
N ALA A 457 -90.84 20.22 -94.30
CA ALA A 457 -91.42 21.53 -93.91
C ALA A 457 -92.96 21.55 -93.73
N ASN A 458 -93.67 20.57 -94.31
CA ASN A 458 -95.13 20.44 -94.17
C ASN A 458 -95.56 19.74 -92.87
N ASN A 459 -94.65 19.09 -92.14
CA ASN A 459 -94.97 18.34 -90.92
C ASN A 459 -94.70 19.18 -89.66
N THR A 460 -95.61 20.10 -89.37
CA THR A 460 -95.50 21.04 -88.24
C THR A 460 -95.43 20.35 -86.88
N ASP A 461 -96.10 19.20 -86.71
CA ASP A 461 -96.14 18.49 -85.43
C ASP A 461 -94.80 17.84 -85.08
N GLU A 462 -94.04 17.35 -86.07
CA GLU A 462 -92.69 16.84 -85.88
C GLU A 462 -91.67 17.96 -85.62
N LEU A 463 -91.81 19.10 -86.31
CA LEU A 463 -90.97 20.29 -86.06
C LEU A 463 -91.13 20.82 -84.63
N LEU A 464 -92.35 20.78 -84.08
CA LEU A 464 -92.63 21.21 -82.71
C LEU A 464 -92.13 20.24 -81.63
N ARG A 465 -91.75 19.01 -81.98
CA ARG A 465 -91.07 18.06 -81.06
C ARG A 465 -89.61 18.40 -80.85
N ILE A 466 -89.00 19.14 -81.79
CA ILE A 466 -87.65 19.66 -81.64
C ILE A 466 -87.71 20.81 -80.62
N GLY A 467 -87.12 20.59 -79.45
CA GLY A 467 -87.20 21.52 -78.32
C GLY A 467 -86.79 22.94 -78.68
N SER A 468 -85.75 23.10 -79.50
CA SER A 468 -85.22 24.40 -79.94
C SER A 468 -86.12 25.14 -80.93
N VAL A 469 -86.99 24.44 -81.67
CA VAL A 469 -88.00 25.06 -82.53
C VAL A 469 -89.20 25.53 -81.70
N ALA A 470 -89.60 24.73 -80.70
CA ALA A 470 -90.71 25.05 -79.82
C ALA A 470 -90.43 26.28 -78.92
N THR A 471 -89.16 26.58 -78.63
CA THR A 471 -88.74 27.72 -77.80
C THR A 471 -88.51 29.01 -78.57
N ILE A 472 -88.55 29.00 -79.92
CA ILE A 472 -88.43 30.23 -80.71
C ILE A 472 -89.58 31.16 -80.33
N PRO A 473 -89.33 32.43 -79.93
CA PRO A 473 -90.37 33.31 -79.39
C PRO A 473 -91.60 33.45 -80.30
N GLN A 474 -91.39 33.51 -81.61
CA GLN A 474 -92.47 33.58 -82.61
C GLN A 474 -93.31 32.30 -82.68
N VAL A 475 -92.67 31.13 -82.59
CA VAL A 475 -93.34 29.82 -82.60
C VAL A 475 -94.05 29.56 -81.29
N ALA A 476 -93.40 29.88 -80.16
CA ALA A 476 -93.98 29.76 -78.82
C ALA A 476 -95.23 30.64 -78.66
N GLU A 477 -95.17 31.89 -79.12
CA GLU A 477 -96.30 32.83 -79.06
C GLU A 477 -97.44 32.41 -80.01
N ALA A 478 -97.14 32.03 -81.25
CA ALA A 478 -98.15 31.54 -82.19
C ALA A 478 -98.82 30.25 -81.67
N ARG A 479 -98.05 29.35 -81.04
CA ARG A 479 -98.57 28.13 -80.41
C ARG A 479 -99.46 28.47 -79.21
N ARG A 480 -99.07 29.45 -78.40
CA ARG A 480 -99.86 29.94 -77.27
C ARG A 480 -101.19 30.52 -77.74
N GLN A 481 -101.17 31.43 -78.70
CA GLN A 481 -102.37 32.05 -79.28
C GLN A 481 -103.30 31.02 -79.95
N LEU A 482 -102.75 30.01 -80.62
CA LEU A 482 -103.53 28.91 -81.18
C LEU A 482 -104.17 28.06 -80.08
N SER A 483 -103.44 27.76 -79.01
CA SER A 483 -103.99 27.06 -77.84
C SER A 483 -105.14 27.85 -77.20
N ASP A 484 -104.98 29.15 -77.02
CA ASP A 484 -106.01 30.05 -76.48
C ASP A 484 -107.26 30.08 -77.39
N SER A 485 -107.07 30.21 -78.71
CA SER A 485 -108.16 30.18 -79.68
C SER A 485 -108.86 28.81 -79.73
N ASN A 486 -108.14 27.71 -79.54
CA ASN A 486 -108.76 26.37 -79.46
C ASN A 486 -109.58 26.20 -78.18
N MET A 487 -109.14 26.77 -77.04
CA MET A 487 -109.94 26.83 -75.82
C MET A 487 -111.20 27.68 -76.02
N GLU A 488 -111.09 28.83 -76.71
CA GLU A 488 -112.24 29.66 -77.09
C GLU A 488 -113.25 28.88 -77.95
N ILE A 489 -112.78 28.13 -78.96
CA ILE A 489 -113.63 27.28 -79.81
C ILE A 489 -114.33 26.20 -78.98
N ALA A 490 -113.59 25.47 -78.15
CA ALA A 490 -114.16 24.41 -77.31
C ALA A 490 -115.26 24.95 -76.37
N ALA A 491 -115.06 26.15 -75.79
CA ALA A 491 -116.05 26.81 -74.94
C ALA A 491 -117.28 27.35 -75.70
N MET A 492 -117.14 27.63 -77.00
CA MET A 492 -118.24 28.09 -77.87
C MET A 492 -119.01 26.92 -78.50
N GLN A 493 -118.37 25.77 -78.74
CA GLN A 493 -119.01 24.57 -79.29
C GLN A 493 -120.14 24.04 -78.39
N ASP A 494 -119.97 24.17 -77.07
CA ASP A 494 -120.97 23.76 -76.08
C ASP A 494 -122.22 24.65 -76.06
N ARG A 495 -122.09 25.92 -76.51
CA ARG A 495 -123.16 26.94 -76.45
C ARG A 495 -123.79 27.28 -77.79
N TYR A 496 -123.08 27.11 -78.90
CA TYR A 496 -123.53 27.48 -80.24
C TYR A 496 -123.32 26.31 -81.19
N GLY A 497 -124.34 25.98 -82.00
CA GLY A 497 -124.22 24.94 -83.03
C GLY A 497 -123.26 25.32 -84.17
N GLU A 498 -122.79 24.32 -84.91
CA GLU A 498 -121.69 24.42 -85.91
C GLU A 498 -121.90 25.49 -87.00
N ARG A 499 -123.14 25.93 -87.25
CA ARG A 499 -123.48 26.93 -88.27
C ARG A 499 -123.56 28.38 -87.75
N HIS A 500 -123.28 28.63 -86.47
CA HIS A 500 -123.42 29.96 -85.89
C HIS A 500 -122.29 30.92 -86.34
N PRO A 501 -122.59 32.17 -86.73
CA PRO A 501 -121.59 33.09 -87.29
C PRO A 501 -120.37 33.33 -86.38
N LYS A 502 -120.56 33.37 -85.06
CA LYS A 502 -119.45 33.54 -84.09
C LYS A 502 -118.54 32.31 -84.00
N PHE A 503 -119.09 31.10 -84.15
CA PHE A 503 -118.31 29.86 -84.14
C PHE A 503 -117.47 29.73 -85.41
N ILE A 504 -118.04 30.09 -86.57
CA ILE A 504 -117.33 30.15 -87.85
C ILE A 504 -116.20 31.19 -87.80
N ALA A 505 -116.43 32.37 -87.20
CA ALA A 505 -115.40 33.38 -87.03
C ALA A 505 -114.25 32.91 -86.11
N ALA A 506 -114.55 32.18 -85.03
CA ALA A 506 -113.54 31.58 -84.15
C ALA A 506 -112.75 30.46 -84.84
N LEU A 507 -113.41 29.60 -85.62
CA LEU A 507 -112.75 28.60 -86.47
C LEU A 507 -111.83 29.24 -87.51
N ALA A 508 -112.29 30.27 -88.22
CA ALA A 508 -111.47 31.01 -89.17
C ALA A 508 -110.26 31.68 -88.50
N LYS A 509 -110.43 32.20 -87.27
CA LYS A 509 -109.34 32.74 -86.45
C LYS A 509 -108.32 31.64 -86.10
N ALA A 510 -108.76 30.49 -85.60
CA ALA A 510 -107.85 29.36 -85.29
C ALA A 510 -107.15 28.82 -86.54
N GLU A 511 -107.82 28.76 -87.69
CA GLU A 511 -107.21 28.33 -88.94
C GLU A 511 -106.16 29.34 -89.44
N SER A 512 -106.42 30.65 -89.29
CA SER A 512 -105.43 31.69 -89.57
C SER A 512 -104.22 31.63 -88.64
N LEU A 513 -104.42 31.36 -87.34
CA LEU A 513 -103.35 31.16 -86.36
C LEU A 513 -102.58 29.87 -86.60
N LYS A 514 -103.25 28.79 -87.02
CA LYS A 514 -102.63 27.53 -87.43
C LYS A 514 -101.75 27.75 -88.65
N LYS A 515 -102.22 28.52 -89.64
CA LYS A 515 -101.41 28.92 -90.80
C LYS A 515 -100.20 29.76 -90.38
N SER A 516 -100.39 30.75 -89.51
CA SER A 516 -99.30 31.57 -88.95
C SER A 516 -98.27 30.74 -88.17
N LEU A 517 -98.72 29.72 -87.43
CA LEU A 517 -97.84 28.77 -86.73
C LEU A 517 -97.04 27.92 -87.72
N ARG A 518 -97.66 27.42 -88.79
CA ARG A 518 -96.94 26.70 -89.86
C ARG A 518 -95.88 27.56 -90.53
N GLU A 519 -96.23 28.81 -90.86
CA GLU A 519 -95.30 29.75 -91.48
C GLU A 519 -94.14 30.11 -90.54
N SER A 520 -94.42 30.29 -89.25
CA SER A 520 -93.39 30.59 -88.23
C SER A 520 -92.49 29.38 -87.96
N ALA A 521 -93.07 28.17 -87.91
CA ALA A 521 -92.32 26.92 -87.75
C ALA A 521 -91.49 26.58 -89.00
N GLY A 522 -91.99 26.89 -90.21
CA GLY A 522 -91.23 26.72 -91.45
C GLY A 522 -90.02 27.66 -91.53
N LYS A 523 -90.12 28.86 -90.96
CA LYS A 523 -89.00 29.83 -90.83
C LYS A 523 -88.07 29.53 -89.65
N ALA A 524 -88.37 28.54 -88.81
CA ALA A 524 -87.55 28.19 -87.66
C ALA A 524 -86.13 27.76 -88.07
N GLY A 525 -86.00 27.03 -89.17
CA GLY A 525 -84.70 26.64 -89.73
C GLY A 525 -83.83 27.85 -90.07
N ASP A 526 -84.40 28.88 -90.68
CA ASP A 526 -83.68 30.11 -91.03
C ASP A 526 -83.28 30.95 -89.81
N ILE A 527 -84.10 30.91 -88.75
CA ILE A 527 -83.79 31.59 -87.48
C ILE A 527 -82.64 30.86 -86.78
N LEU A 528 -82.71 29.53 -86.68
CA LEU A 528 -81.66 28.70 -86.09
C LEU A 528 -80.37 28.81 -86.91
N ASN A 529 -80.44 28.84 -88.23
CA ASN A 529 -79.26 29.00 -89.09
C ASN A 529 -78.57 30.36 -88.85
N ARG A 530 -79.32 31.45 -88.69
CA ARG A 530 -78.75 32.76 -88.32
C ARG A 530 -78.13 32.76 -86.92
N GLN A 531 -78.74 32.06 -85.96
CA GLN A 531 -78.17 31.89 -84.62
C GLN A 531 -76.89 31.04 -84.65
N TYR A 532 -76.86 29.98 -85.46
CA TYR A 532 -75.68 29.15 -85.70
C TYR A 532 -74.54 29.95 -86.35
N GLU A 533 -74.82 30.74 -87.38
CA GLU A 533 -73.83 31.62 -88.00
C GLU A 533 -73.26 32.64 -87.00
N ALA A 534 -74.11 33.22 -86.14
CA ALA A 534 -73.66 34.11 -85.06
C ALA A 534 -72.79 33.37 -84.02
N ALA A 535 -73.15 32.12 -83.67
CA ALA A 535 -72.38 31.28 -82.76
C ALA A 535 -71.01 30.90 -83.37
N CYS A 536 -70.96 30.55 -84.66
CA CYS A 536 -69.73 30.29 -85.42
C CYS A 536 -68.79 31.50 -85.42
N GLN A 537 -69.31 32.70 -85.67
CA GLN A 537 -68.50 33.93 -85.61
C GLN A 537 -67.98 34.19 -84.20
N THR A 538 -68.78 33.90 -83.18
CA THR A 538 -68.39 34.09 -81.77
C THR A 538 -67.31 33.08 -81.36
N GLU A 539 -67.48 31.79 -81.68
CA GLU A 539 -66.45 30.76 -81.48
C GLU A 539 -65.15 31.13 -82.19
N SER A 540 -65.22 31.54 -83.47
CA SER A 540 -64.04 31.91 -84.26
C SER A 540 -63.29 33.09 -83.63
N LYS A 541 -63.99 34.18 -83.27
CA LYS A 541 -63.37 35.34 -82.61
C LYS A 541 -62.73 34.98 -81.28
N LEU A 542 -63.41 34.19 -80.45
CA LEU A 542 -62.89 33.76 -79.15
C LEU A 542 -61.71 32.79 -79.30
N THR A 543 -61.70 31.93 -80.32
CA THR A 543 -60.60 31.01 -80.60
C THR A 543 -59.37 31.75 -81.10
N VAL A 544 -59.55 32.78 -81.95
CA VAL A 544 -58.45 33.66 -82.37
C VAL A 544 -57.88 34.43 -81.18
N ALA A 545 -58.73 35.07 -80.37
CA ALA A 545 -58.30 35.77 -79.17
C ALA A 545 -57.61 34.85 -78.15
N LEU A 546 -58.10 33.60 -77.99
CA LEU A 546 -57.47 32.59 -77.15
C LEU A 546 -56.06 32.25 -77.66
N LYS A 547 -55.91 32.01 -78.97
CA LYS A 547 -54.61 31.68 -79.57
C LYS A 547 -53.61 32.84 -79.48
N GLU A 548 -54.07 34.08 -79.66
CA GLU A 548 -53.24 35.27 -79.44
C GLU A 548 -52.77 35.36 -77.99
N GLN A 549 -53.68 35.11 -77.04
CA GLN A 549 -53.36 35.10 -75.62
C GLN A 549 -52.43 33.94 -75.22
N GLU A 550 -52.56 32.76 -75.84
CA GLU A 550 -51.65 31.61 -75.66
C GLU A 550 -50.22 31.97 -76.09
N VAL A 551 -50.06 32.61 -77.26
CA VAL A 551 -48.76 33.07 -77.74
C VAL A 551 -48.17 34.10 -76.78
N ALA A 552 -48.96 35.07 -76.32
CA ALA A 552 -48.53 36.05 -75.33
C ALA A 552 -48.10 35.40 -73.99
N ALA A 553 -48.82 34.37 -73.54
CA ALA A 553 -48.46 33.60 -72.35
C ALA A 553 -47.16 32.82 -72.52
N LEU A 554 -46.93 32.22 -73.69
CA LEU A 554 -45.69 31.50 -74.00
C LEU A 554 -44.48 32.44 -74.05
N ASP A 555 -44.62 33.63 -74.62
CA ASP A 555 -43.54 34.60 -74.69
C ASP A 555 -43.20 35.17 -73.31
N LEU A 556 -44.20 35.43 -72.46
CA LEU A 556 -43.97 35.78 -71.05
C LEU A 556 -43.26 34.63 -70.30
N ASN A 557 -43.64 33.38 -70.55
CA ASN A 557 -42.98 32.23 -69.93
C ASN A 557 -41.51 32.10 -70.35
N LYS A 558 -41.19 32.36 -71.64
CA LYS A 558 -39.79 32.41 -72.12
C LYS A 558 -38.96 33.47 -71.38
N MET A 559 -39.55 34.61 -71.06
CA MET A 559 -38.89 35.67 -70.27
C MET A 559 -38.79 35.32 -68.77
N ALA A 560 -39.77 34.59 -68.24
CA ALA A 560 -39.78 34.19 -66.83
C ALA A 560 -38.69 33.17 -66.49
N ILE A 561 -38.29 32.29 -67.42
CA ILE A 561 -37.29 31.24 -67.13
C ILE A 561 -35.91 31.82 -66.77
N PRO A 562 -35.25 32.66 -67.60
CA PRO A 562 -33.97 33.27 -67.22
C PRO A 562 -34.09 34.20 -66.01
N PHE A 563 -35.22 34.91 -65.88
CA PHE A 563 -35.50 35.73 -64.70
C PHE A 563 -35.44 34.91 -63.40
N ASN A 564 -36.16 33.79 -63.36
CA ASN A 564 -36.21 32.92 -62.19
C ASN A 564 -34.84 32.28 -61.89
N VAL A 565 -34.05 31.95 -62.92
CA VAL A 565 -32.68 31.43 -62.74
C VAL A 565 -31.78 32.51 -62.10
N LEU A 566 -31.79 33.73 -62.64
CA LEU A 566 -31.01 34.85 -62.10
C LEU A 566 -31.47 35.24 -60.69
N GLN A 567 -32.78 35.21 -60.43
CA GLN A 567 -33.34 35.48 -59.09
C GLN A 567 -32.90 34.41 -58.08
N ARG A 568 -32.91 33.13 -58.46
CA ARG A 568 -32.38 32.04 -57.61
C ARG A 568 -30.87 32.15 -57.39
N GLU A 569 -30.11 32.57 -58.39
CA GLU A 569 -28.66 32.81 -58.26
C GLU A 569 -28.38 33.92 -57.24
N VAL A 570 -29.08 35.05 -57.34
CA VAL A 570 -29.00 36.16 -56.36
C VAL A 570 -29.39 35.70 -54.96
N GLU A 571 -30.51 34.98 -54.82
CA GLU A 571 -30.96 34.50 -53.51
C GLU A 571 -29.97 33.50 -52.89
N SER A 572 -29.42 32.59 -53.70
CA SER A 572 -28.40 31.64 -53.26
C SER A 572 -27.13 32.36 -52.80
N ASP A 573 -26.63 33.33 -53.58
CA ASP A 573 -25.43 34.09 -53.22
C ASP A 573 -25.69 34.95 -51.95
N ARG A 574 -26.90 35.50 -51.81
CA ARG A 574 -27.32 36.28 -50.62
C ARG A 574 -27.34 35.41 -49.37
N VAL A 575 -28.00 34.25 -49.42
CA VAL A 575 -28.07 33.31 -48.29
C VAL A 575 -26.66 32.84 -47.90
N LEU A 576 -25.79 32.53 -48.88
CA LEU A 576 -24.40 32.15 -48.60
C LEU A 576 -23.63 33.29 -47.93
N TYR A 577 -23.72 34.51 -48.46
CA TYR A 577 -23.10 35.69 -47.85
C TYR A 577 -23.59 35.93 -46.41
N GLU A 578 -24.90 35.92 -46.20
CA GLU A 578 -25.51 36.09 -44.87
C GLU A 578 -25.08 34.98 -43.90
N SER A 579 -24.97 33.74 -44.37
CA SER A 579 -24.52 32.61 -43.55
C SER A 579 -23.06 32.79 -43.08
N VAL A 580 -22.17 33.28 -43.95
CA VAL A 580 -20.78 33.57 -43.61
C VAL A 580 -20.69 34.75 -42.64
N ILE A 581 -21.46 35.82 -42.86
CA ILE A 581 -21.52 36.96 -41.93
C ILE A 581 -22.07 36.53 -40.56
N LYS A 582 -23.14 35.72 -40.54
CA LYS A 582 -23.70 35.15 -39.31
C LYS A 582 -22.64 34.32 -38.58
N ARG A 583 -21.94 33.44 -39.29
CA ARG A 583 -20.87 32.62 -38.72
C ARG A 583 -19.68 33.44 -38.21
N MET A 584 -19.32 34.50 -38.92
CA MET A 584 -18.28 35.45 -38.50
C MET A 584 -18.69 36.18 -37.21
N LYS A 585 -19.95 36.66 -37.12
CA LYS A 585 -20.49 37.27 -35.89
C LYS A 585 -20.53 36.28 -34.72
N GLU A 586 -20.99 35.05 -34.95
CA GLU A 586 -20.98 33.98 -33.94
C GLU A 586 -19.55 33.68 -33.47
N THR A 587 -18.58 33.55 -34.40
CA THR A 587 -17.17 33.28 -34.08
C THR A 587 -16.53 34.45 -33.32
N ALA A 588 -16.84 35.69 -33.70
CA ALA A 588 -16.35 36.89 -33.03
C ALA A 588 -16.90 37.04 -31.60
N VAL A 589 -18.19 36.76 -31.40
CA VAL A 589 -18.82 36.80 -30.07
C VAL A 589 -18.33 35.65 -29.19
N THR A 590 -18.26 34.43 -29.73
CA THR A 590 -17.81 33.25 -28.98
C THR A 590 -16.32 33.33 -28.64
N GLY A 591 -15.48 33.81 -29.56
CA GLY A 591 -14.05 34.00 -29.33
C GLY A 591 -13.71 35.01 -28.22
N ALA A 592 -14.65 35.91 -27.88
CA ALA A 592 -14.52 36.86 -26.79
C ALA A 592 -15.11 36.35 -25.44
N VAL A 593 -16.07 35.42 -25.49
CA VAL A 593 -16.89 35.01 -24.33
C VAL A 593 -16.57 33.61 -23.82
N ASP A 594 -15.87 32.76 -24.59
CA ASP A 594 -15.49 31.42 -24.15
C ASP A 594 -14.64 31.47 -22.86
N GLN A 595 -15.23 31.02 -21.76
CA GLN A 595 -14.53 30.86 -20.48
C GLN A 595 -13.32 29.95 -20.72
N ALA A 596 -12.14 30.36 -20.24
CA ALA A 596 -10.95 29.54 -20.37
C ALA A 596 -11.25 28.13 -19.83
N PRO A 597 -10.91 27.05 -20.55
CA PRO A 597 -11.18 25.67 -20.13
C PRO A 597 -10.39 25.28 -18.87
N TYR A 598 -9.61 26.22 -18.34
CA TYR A 598 -8.77 26.07 -17.18
C TYR A 598 -9.23 27.08 -16.13
N THR A 599 -9.75 26.56 -15.02
CA THR A 599 -10.09 27.39 -13.86
C THR A 599 -9.04 27.18 -12.78
N LEU A 600 -8.53 28.27 -12.22
CA LEU A 600 -7.66 28.21 -11.05
C LEU A 600 -8.51 27.97 -9.80
N ILE A 601 -8.33 26.83 -9.15
CA ILE A 601 -9.05 26.50 -7.90
C ILE A 601 -8.29 27.06 -6.69
N GLU A 602 -6.98 26.84 -6.67
CA GLU A 602 -6.13 27.18 -5.54
C GLU A 602 -4.97 28.04 -6.02
N GLU A 603 -4.92 29.27 -5.51
CA GLU A 603 -3.79 30.18 -5.73
C GLU A 603 -2.56 29.72 -4.95
N PRO A 604 -1.35 29.88 -5.51
CA PRO A 604 -0.12 29.51 -4.82
C PRO A 604 0.12 30.38 -3.59
N LEU A 605 0.27 29.74 -2.43
CA LEU A 605 0.55 30.38 -1.14
C LEU A 605 2.02 30.25 -0.75
N VAL A 606 2.51 31.18 0.08
CA VAL A 606 3.87 31.09 0.65
C VAL A 606 3.89 29.98 1.69
N ALA A 607 4.73 28.96 1.50
CA ALA A 607 4.86 27.87 2.46
C ALA A 607 5.49 28.34 3.77
N SER A 608 4.80 28.07 4.88
CA SER A 608 5.27 28.38 6.25
C SER A 608 6.30 27.37 6.77
N LEU A 609 6.34 26.16 6.20
CA LEU A 609 7.22 25.06 6.58
C LEU A 609 7.99 24.52 5.36
N PRO A 610 9.28 24.15 5.51
CA PRO A 610 10.04 23.56 4.42
C PRO A 610 9.55 22.12 4.13
N SER A 611 9.35 21.78 2.86
CA SER A 611 8.91 20.43 2.45
C SER A 611 10.07 19.43 2.42
N LYS A 612 11.31 19.90 2.17
CA LYS A 612 12.51 19.04 2.20
C LYS A 612 13.64 19.65 3.05
N PRO A 613 14.39 18.80 3.76
CA PRO A 613 14.18 17.37 3.98
C PRO A 613 13.09 17.07 5.03
N ASN A 614 12.30 16.01 4.81
CA ASN A 614 11.30 15.52 5.77
C ASN A 614 11.97 14.95 7.02
N ARG A 615 12.21 15.81 8.01
CA ARG A 615 12.98 15.49 9.23
C ARG A 615 12.48 14.24 9.95
N THR A 616 11.16 14.04 9.99
CA THR A 616 10.53 12.90 10.64
C THR A 616 10.85 11.59 9.92
N ARG A 617 10.71 11.56 8.58
CA ARG A 617 10.96 10.36 7.78
C ARG A 617 12.45 10.00 7.72
N THR A 618 13.34 10.99 7.57
CA THR A 618 14.78 10.74 7.56
C THR A 618 15.31 10.29 8.91
N LEU A 619 14.86 10.88 10.01
CA LEU A 619 15.23 10.43 11.37
C LEU A 619 14.64 9.06 11.70
N ALA A 620 13.40 8.75 11.26
CA ALA A 620 12.81 7.43 11.45
C ALA A 620 13.58 6.33 10.70
N MET A 621 13.93 6.58 9.43
CA MET A 621 14.78 5.67 8.64
C MET A 621 16.16 5.47 9.29
N ALA A 622 16.80 6.55 9.74
CA ALA A 622 18.09 6.48 10.42
C ALA A 622 18.00 5.68 11.73
N LEU A 623 16.93 5.85 12.53
CA LEU A 623 16.70 5.09 13.75
C LEU A 623 16.59 3.59 13.48
N ILE A 624 15.79 3.21 12.47
CA ILE A 624 15.57 1.81 12.11
C ILE A 624 16.90 1.18 11.67
N MET A 625 17.61 1.82 10.74
CA MET A 625 18.90 1.33 10.24
C MET A 625 19.95 1.22 11.35
N ALA A 626 20.03 2.22 12.25
CA ALA A 626 20.95 2.21 13.37
C ALA A 626 20.65 1.10 14.38
N PHE A 627 19.37 0.82 14.63
CA PHE A 627 18.94 -0.23 15.55
C PHE A 627 19.34 -1.63 15.04
N PHE A 628 19.08 -1.93 13.77
CA PHE A 628 19.49 -3.20 13.16
C PHE A 628 21.01 -3.35 13.13
N PHE A 629 21.74 -2.31 12.75
CA PHE A 629 23.19 -2.33 12.74
C PHE A 629 23.77 -2.53 14.15
N ALA A 630 23.20 -1.89 15.17
CA ALA A 630 23.62 -2.05 16.56
C ALA A 630 23.41 -3.47 17.09
N ILE A 631 22.27 -4.09 16.77
CA ILE A 631 22.00 -5.50 17.12
C ILE A 631 23.01 -6.42 16.43
N GLY A 632 23.23 -6.23 15.12
CA GLY A 632 24.19 -7.00 14.34
C GLY A 632 25.61 -6.89 14.90
N ALA A 633 26.05 -5.68 15.26
CA ALA A 633 27.36 -5.45 15.87
C ALA A 633 27.50 -6.17 17.23
N VAL A 634 26.47 -6.13 18.09
CA VAL A 634 26.51 -6.83 19.38
C VAL A 634 26.64 -8.34 19.22
N ILE A 635 25.91 -8.93 18.27
CA ILE A 635 25.97 -10.37 17.97
C ILE A 635 27.34 -10.72 17.39
N PHE A 636 27.85 -9.92 16.45
CA PHE A 636 29.16 -10.11 15.84
C PHE A 636 30.30 -10.05 16.86
N PHE A 637 30.29 -9.08 17.77
CA PHE A 637 31.31 -9.01 18.83
C PHE A 637 31.17 -10.10 19.90
N ASP A 638 30.00 -10.73 20.07
CA ASP A 638 29.87 -11.91 20.94
C ASP A 638 30.35 -13.19 20.24
N SER A 639 30.10 -13.34 18.94
CA SER A 639 30.53 -14.54 18.18
C SER A 639 32.04 -14.69 18.09
N LEU A 640 32.80 -13.59 18.20
CA LEU A 640 34.26 -13.61 18.26
C LEU A 640 34.82 -14.18 19.59
N ASN A 641 34.00 -14.30 20.65
CA ASN A 641 34.46 -14.82 21.95
C ASN A 641 34.19 -16.33 22.07
N SER A 642 35.26 -17.15 22.01
CA SER A 642 35.19 -18.62 21.98
C SER A 642 35.39 -19.30 23.34
N SER A 643 35.09 -18.62 24.45
CA SER A 643 35.22 -19.18 25.82
C SER A 643 33.97 -19.95 26.26
N LEU A 644 34.14 -20.97 27.12
CA LEU A 644 33.02 -21.71 27.75
C LEU A 644 32.54 -20.95 28.99
N ARG A 645 31.25 -20.61 29.06
CA ARG A 645 30.69 -19.78 30.15
C ARG A 645 29.72 -20.53 31.05
N SER A 646 29.10 -21.60 30.55
CA SER A 646 28.14 -22.42 31.30
C SER A 646 28.65 -23.85 31.51
N VAL A 647 28.14 -24.52 32.56
CA VAL A 647 28.38 -25.96 32.81
C VAL A 647 27.80 -26.79 31.66
N ASP A 648 26.54 -26.54 31.29
CA ASP A 648 25.84 -27.27 30.21
C ASP A 648 26.59 -27.14 28.86
N GLU A 649 27.09 -25.95 28.58
CA GLU A 649 27.87 -25.65 27.39
C GLU A 649 29.21 -26.41 27.39
N ALA A 650 29.86 -26.52 28.55
CA ALA A 650 31.12 -27.24 28.69
C ALA A 650 30.95 -28.77 28.61
N GLU A 651 29.90 -29.34 29.20
CA GLU A 651 29.61 -30.78 29.11
C GLU A 651 29.29 -31.19 27.67
N SER A 652 28.43 -30.43 27.00
CA SER A 652 28.07 -30.65 25.59
C SER A 652 29.29 -30.60 24.66
N PHE A 653 30.25 -29.72 24.97
CA PHE A 653 31.43 -29.49 24.14
C PHE A 653 32.56 -30.50 24.39
N LEU A 654 32.74 -30.96 25.63
CA LEU A 654 33.84 -31.86 26.02
C LEU A 654 33.45 -33.33 26.03
N HIS A 655 32.16 -33.64 26.10
CA HIS A 655 31.63 -34.99 26.34
C HIS A 655 32.28 -35.63 27.59
N LEU A 656 32.52 -34.81 28.61
CA LEU A 656 33.01 -35.21 29.92
C LEU A 656 32.00 -34.70 30.95
N PRO A 657 31.79 -35.41 32.06
CA PRO A 657 30.90 -34.92 33.12
C PRO A 657 31.55 -33.74 33.87
N ALA A 658 30.73 -32.75 34.22
CA ALA A 658 31.13 -31.71 35.15
C ALA A 658 31.05 -32.25 36.58
N LEU A 659 32.20 -32.31 37.27
CA LEU A 659 32.26 -32.77 38.66
C LEU A 659 31.69 -31.73 39.62
N VAL A 660 32.01 -30.46 39.38
CA VAL A 660 31.42 -29.33 40.10
C VAL A 660 31.65 -28.01 39.34
N GLY A 661 30.74 -27.06 39.55
CA GLY A 661 30.95 -25.65 39.22
C GLY A 661 31.33 -24.84 40.47
N ILE A 662 32.55 -24.28 40.50
CA ILE A 662 33.02 -23.48 41.64
C ILE A 662 32.68 -22.01 41.38
N PRO A 663 31.87 -21.35 42.25
CA PRO A 663 31.51 -19.95 42.07
C PRO A 663 32.73 -19.03 42.20
N ASN A 664 32.69 -17.85 41.58
CA ASN A 664 33.74 -16.86 41.77
C ASN A 664 33.65 -16.24 43.18
N ARG A 665 34.80 -16.01 43.85
CA ARG A 665 34.88 -15.34 45.16
C ARG A 665 34.45 -13.88 44.99
N THR A 666 33.16 -13.63 45.12
CA THR A 666 32.64 -12.27 45.16
C THR A 666 32.83 -11.78 46.58
N LEU A 667 33.80 -10.88 46.81
CA LEU A 667 34.00 -10.23 48.12
C LEU A 667 32.71 -9.45 48.49
N LYS A 668 31.74 -10.12 49.12
CA LYS A 668 30.49 -9.51 49.63
C LYS A 668 30.79 -8.41 50.69
N GLY A 669 32.02 -8.36 51.22
CA GLY A 669 32.47 -7.37 52.20
C GLY A 669 32.52 -5.91 51.69
N PHE A 670 32.75 -5.66 50.39
CA PHE A 670 32.90 -4.27 49.92
C PHE A 670 31.57 -3.50 49.85
N SER A 671 30.44 -4.20 49.64
CA SER A 671 29.10 -3.60 49.68
C SER A 671 28.60 -3.35 51.09
N GLN A 672 28.92 -4.26 52.03
CA GLN A 672 28.60 -4.06 53.44
C GLN A 672 29.42 -2.92 54.02
N LEU A 673 30.74 -2.89 53.81
CA LEU A 673 31.62 -1.80 54.26
C LEU A 673 31.19 -0.44 53.69
N LYS A 674 30.74 -0.40 52.44
CA LYS A 674 30.20 0.83 51.82
C LYS A 674 28.88 1.25 52.45
N GLN A 675 28.01 0.31 52.83
CA GLN A 675 26.77 0.61 53.55
C GLN A 675 27.01 1.05 54.99
N THR A 676 27.99 0.49 55.70
CA THR A 676 28.38 0.94 57.04
C THR A 676 29.01 2.34 56.97
N LEU A 677 29.91 2.58 56.01
CA LEU A 677 30.50 3.90 55.78
C LEU A 677 29.47 4.95 55.36
N GLU A 678 28.48 4.59 54.53
CA GLU A 678 27.38 5.50 54.15
C GLU A 678 26.43 5.79 55.33
N ARG A 679 26.23 4.83 56.24
CA ARG A 679 25.44 5.03 57.48
C ARG A 679 26.17 5.89 58.50
N GLU A 680 27.48 5.73 58.67
CA GLU A 680 28.29 6.58 59.56
C GLU A 680 28.49 7.99 58.98
N CYS A 681 28.66 8.14 57.66
CA CYS A 681 28.74 9.45 57.00
C CYS A 681 27.40 10.23 57.07
N ALA A 682 26.27 9.53 57.17
CA ALA A 682 24.94 10.15 57.32
C ALA A 682 24.66 10.65 58.75
N ALA A 683 25.48 10.27 59.75
CA ALA A 683 25.30 10.63 61.15
C ALA A 683 26.11 11.86 61.62
N LEU A 684 26.84 12.54 60.72
CA LEU A 684 27.64 13.73 61.05
C LEU A 684 26.78 15.01 61.11
N PRO A 685 26.81 15.80 62.21
CA PRO A 685 25.97 16.99 62.36
C PRO A 685 26.48 18.22 61.57
N GLY A 686 25.62 18.70 60.66
CA GLY A 686 25.16 20.09 60.58
C GLY A 686 26.08 21.25 60.17
N ARG A 687 27.42 21.17 60.20
CA ARG A 687 28.28 22.39 60.06
C ARG A 687 29.13 22.55 58.80
N LEU A 688 28.98 21.73 57.77
CA LEU A 688 29.73 21.88 56.50
C LEU A 688 28.82 22.05 55.26
N ARG A 689 27.65 22.67 55.43
CA ARG A 689 26.77 23.04 54.30
C ARG A 689 27.02 24.44 53.71
N GLN A 690 27.88 25.26 54.32
CA GLN A 690 28.23 26.61 53.85
C GLN A 690 29.68 26.68 53.34
N ALA A 691 29.97 26.04 52.21
CA ALA A 691 31.22 26.29 51.48
C ALA A 691 31.13 25.86 50.00
N ARG A 692 29.99 26.13 49.33
CA ARG A 692 29.77 25.67 47.94
C ARG A 692 29.48 26.77 46.91
N ASN A 693 29.77 28.02 47.26
CA ASN A 693 29.67 29.17 46.34
C ASN A 693 31.01 29.90 46.24
N ILE A 694 32.01 29.30 45.61
CA ILE A 694 33.14 30.04 45.00
C ILE A 694 33.43 29.40 43.63
N GLY A 695 33.56 30.26 42.63
CA GLY A 695 33.61 29.92 41.20
C GLY A 695 34.88 29.23 40.71
N LYS A 696 34.84 28.90 39.42
CA LYS A 696 35.81 28.17 38.57
C LYS A 696 37.30 28.49 38.86
N PRO A 697 38.22 27.51 38.72
CA PRO A 697 39.63 27.77 38.88
C PRO A 697 40.24 28.35 37.59
N HIS A 698 40.86 29.52 37.73
CA HIS A 698 41.97 29.92 36.87
C HIS A 698 43.30 29.46 37.48
N LYS A 699 44.32 29.40 36.63
CA LYS A 699 45.64 28.82 36.87
C LYS A 699 46.45 29.53 37.97
N LYS A 700 47.32 28.72 38.57
CA LYS A 700 48.60 28.99 39.27
C LYS A 700 48.57 29.22 40.78
N LYS A 701 49.41 28.39 41.42
CA LYS A 701 50.17 28.53 42.67
C LYS A 701 49.41 29.08 43.88
N GLU A 702 49.17 28.21 44.85
CA GLU A 702 49.56 28.49 46.24
C GLU A 702 49.56 27.19 47.06
N SER A 703 50.78 26.77 47.38
CA SER A 703 51.13 25.81 48.41
C SER A 703 51.15 26.53 49.76
N SER A 704 50.33 26.11 50.72
CA SER A 704 50.60 26.24 52.18
C SER A 704 49.38 26.07 53.10
N VAL A 705 48.18 25.71 52.62
CA VAL A 705 47.02 25.48 53.51
C VAL A 705 46.34 24.11 53.30
N LEU A 706 46.97 23.23 52.51
CA LEU A 706 46.51 21.85 52.27
C LEU A 706 47.21 20.80 53.14
N GLY A 707 48.17 21.20 53.99
CA GLY A 707 48.89 20.29 54.90
C GLY A 707 48.02 19.76 56.04
N ASP A 708 47.23 20.63 56.67
CA ASP A 708 46.59 20.28 57.96
C ASP A 708 45.20 19.64 57.81
N ILE A 709 44.62 19.64 56.60
CA ILE A 709 43.35 18.96 56.30
C ILE A 709 43.60 17.58 55.66
N GLN A 710 44.84 17.31 55.24
CA GLN A 710 45.25 16.03 54.65
C GLN A 710 45.64 14.97 55.71
N GLU A 711 45.66 15.36 56.99
CA GLU A 711 45.93 14.45 58.11
C GLU A 711 44.66 13.89 58.79
N LEU A 712 43.51 14.57 58.70
CA LEU A 712 42.23 14.10 59.30
C LEU A 712 41.41 13.16 58.39
N ILE A 713 41.79 13.00 57.12
CA ILE A 713 41.16 12.06 56.16
C ILE A 713 42.24 11.15 55.58
N ARG A 714 43.16 10.65 56.42
CA ARG A 714 43.79 9.37 56.11
C ARG A 714 42.75 8.30 56.45
N PRO A 715 42.24 7.50 55.49
CA PRO A 715 41.70 6.21 55.90
C PRO A 715 42.82 5.56 56.70
N ALA A 716 42.50 5.04 57.90
CA ALA A 716 43.44 4.23 58.66
C ALA A 716 44.10 3.28 57.66
N PRO A 717 45.44 3.14 57.64
CA PRO A 717 46.05 2.14 56.78
C PRO A 717 45.32 0.85 57.13
N ILE A 718 44.57 0.29 56.19
CA ILE A 718 44.19 -1.12 56.28
C ILE A 718 45.56 -1.76 56.37
N ALA A 719 45.90 -2.19 57.58
CA ALA A 719 47.13 -2.87 57.84
C ALA A 719 47.22 -3.93 56.75
N ARG A 720 48.23 -3.80 55.89
CA ARG A 720 48.72 -4.95 55.14
C ARG A 720 49.27 -5.87 56.22
N THR A 721 48.37 -6.59 56.88
CA THR A 721 48.73 -7.69 57.77
C THR A 721 49.20 -8.79 56.85
N ASP A 722 50.52 -8.78 56.65
CA ASP A 722 51.42 -9.92 56.66
C ASP A 722 50.93 -11.24 56.03
N SER A 723 51.70 -11.64 55.02
CA SER A 723 51.86 -12.99 54.46
C SER A 723 50.82 -13.50 53.44
N GLU A 724 51.37 -13.95 52.32
CA GLU A 724 50.74 -14.62 51.18
C GLU A 724 50.13 -15.99 51.57
N LYS A 725 49.15 -16.07 52.49
CA LYS A 725 48.44 -17.34 52.75
C LYS A 725 47.40 -17.55 51.64
N TYR A 726 47.50 -18.65 50.89
CA TYR A 726 46.45 -19.03 49.93
C TYR A 726 45.16 -19.31 50.71
N PRO A 727 44.03 -18.69 50.33
CA PRO A 727 42.83 -18.80 51.14
C PRO A 727 42.26 -20.22 51.12
N ILE A 728 42.12 -20.86 52.27
CA ILE A 728 41.51 -22.19 52.36
C ILE A 728 40.02 -22.00 52.61
N ALA A 729 39.20 -22.12 51.55
CA ALA A 729 37.77 -21.81 51.59
C ALA A 729 37.03 -22.59 52.69
N THR A 730 37.40 -23.84 52.91
CA THR A 730 36.74 -24.74 53.86
C THR A 730 37.11 -24.50 55.32
N ILE A 731 38.14 -23.67 55.58
CA ILE A 731 38.59 -23.30 56.93
C ILE A 731 38.24 -21.85 57.23
N GLU A 732 38.51 -20.93 56.29
CA GLU A 732 38.26 -19.50 56.46
C GLU A 732 36.77 -19.14 56.38
N GLU A 733 36.03 -19.80 55.48
CA GLU A 733 34.62 -19.51 55.21
C GLU A 733 33.81 -20.84 55.07
N PRO A 734 33.69 -21.66 56.13
CA PRO A 734 33.13 -23.01 56.05
C PRO A 734 31.64 -23.06 55.63
N GLU A 735 30.90 -21.97 55.82
CA GLU A 735 29.49 -21.84 55.42
C GLU A 735 29.32 -21.19 54.02
N SER A 736 30.41 -20.86 53.33
CA SER A 736 30.33 -20.26 52.00
C SER A 736 29.90 -21.27 50.92
N GLY A 737 29.27 -20.77 49.86
CA GLY A 737 29.02 -21.56 48.65
C GLY A 737 30.29 -22.09 47.96
N LEU A 738 31.47 -21.52 48.29
CA LEU A 738 32.77 -22.04 47.87
C LEU A 738 33.14 -23.32 48.63
N ALA A 739 33.02 -23.32 49.97
CA ALA A 739 33.26 -24.50 50.78
C ALA A 739 32.31 -25.64 50.41
N GLU A 740 31.04 -25.31 50.16
CA GLU A 740 30.03 -26.29 49.73
C GLU A 740 30.31 -26.87 48.33
N ALA A 741 30.85 -26.08 47.42
CA ALA A 741 31.31 -26.58 46.12
C ALA A 741 32.43 -27.62 46.27
N TYR A 742 33.36 -27.46 47.21
CA TYR A 742 34.40 -28.46 47.47
C TYR A 742 33.89 -29.71 48.19
N ARG A 743 32.91 -29.58 49.08
CA ARG A 743 32.18 -30.75 49.64
C ARG A 743 31.44 -31.51 48.55
N THR A 744 30.80 -30.80 47.63
CA THR A 744 30.14 -31.37 46.45
C THR A 744 31.16 -32.08 45.56
N LEU A 745 32.32 -31.46 45.28
CA LEU A 745 33.40 -32.09 44.51
C LEU A 745 33.87 -33.40 45.14
N ARG A 746 34.02 -33.45 46.47
CA ARG A 746 34.34 -34.68 47.18
C ARG A 746 33.27 -35.76 46.93
N VAL A 747 31.98 -35.41 47.01
CA VAL A 747 30.88 -36.35 46.73
C VAL A 747 30.91 -36.81 45.26
N SER A 748 31.13 -35.90 44.30
CA SER A 748 31.27 -36.27 42.89
C SER A 748 32.44 -37.22 42.66
N ILE A 749 33.59 -36.97 43.29
CA ILE A 749 34.74 -37.90 43.26
C ILE A 749 34.37 -39.23 43.93
N SER A 750 33.55 -39.21 44.99
CA SER A 750 33.06 -40.40 45.68
C SER A 750 32.30 -41.37 44.75
N MET A 751 31.77 -40.86 43.62
CA MET A 751 30.99 -41.61 42.64
C MET A 751 31.80 -42.12 41.43
N LEU A 752 33.09 -41.76 41.30
CA LEU A 752 33.92 -42.08 40.11
C LEU A 752 34.49 -43.52 40.06
N GLY A 753 33.76 -44.51 40.57
CA GLY A 753 34.16 -45.94 40.60
C GLY A 753 34.42 -46.49 42.00
N PRO A 754 35.05 -47.67 42.14
CA PRO A 754 35.45 -48.26 43.43
C PRO A 754 36.49 -47.40 44.17
N GLU A 755 36.67 -47.61 45.48
CA GLU A 755 37.61 -46.81 46.28
C GLU A 755 39.07 -47.03 45.86
N GLU A 756 39.46 -48.25 45.46
CA GLU A 756 40.84 -48.53 45.03
C GLU A 756 41.23 -47.76 43.77
N GLU A 757 40.27 -47.38 42.93
CA GLU A 757 40.51 -46.63 41.69
C GLU A 757 40.46 -45.11 41.86
N ARG A 758 40.51 -44.60 43.09
CA ARG A 758 40.39 -43.15 43.35
C ARG A 758 41.32 -42.67 44.45
N ARG A 759 42.39 -43.42 44.72
CA ARG A 759 43.34 -43.10 45.79
C ARG A 759 44.33 -42.05 45.34
N VAL A 760 44.70 -42.03 44.05
CA VAL A 760 45.59 -41.03 43.44
C VAL A 760 44.82 -40.14 42.49
N LEU A 761 44.69 -38.84 42.83
CA LEU A 761 43.93 -37.85 42.08
C LEU A 761 44.85 -36.76 41.54
N LEU A 762 44.87 -36.60 40.22
CA LEU A 762 45.68 -35.59 39.53
C LEU A 762 44.82 -34.42 39.07
N PHE A 763 45.16 -33.21 39.48
CA PHE A 763 44.50 -31.97 39.04
C PHE A 763 45.32 -31.28 37.96
N VAL A 764 44.73 -31.13 36.77
CA VAL A 764 45.38 -30.55 35.59
C VAL A 764 44.60 -29.35 35.07
N SER A 765 45.25 -28.49 34.30
CA SER A 765 44.61 -27.32 33.64
C SER A 765 45.09 -27.18 32.20
N ALA A 766 44.32 -26.51 31.35
CA ALA A 766 44.68 -26.26 29.97
C ALA A 766 45.69 -25.11 29.82
N ILE A 767 45.55 -24.06 30.64
CA ILE A 767 46.41 -22.87 30.65
C ILE A 767 46.77 -22.47 32.09
N PRO A 768 47.81 -21.63 32.31
CA PRO A 768 48.09 -21.09 33.63
C PRO A 768 46.91 -20.28 34.22
N GLU A 769 46.87 -20.19 35.55
CA GLU A 769 45.89 -19.39 36.31
C GLU A 769 44.41 -19.85 36.26
N GLU A 770 44.15 -21.12 35.95
CA GLU A 770 42.77 -21.67 36.01
C GLU A 770 42.32 -22.07 37.43
N GLY A 771 43.22 -21.98 38.41
CA GLY A 771 42.94 -22.32 39.80
C GLY A 771 43.11 -23.80 40.14
N LYS A 772 44.00 -24.50 39.43
CA LYS A 772 44.43 -25.89 39.70
C LYS A 772 44.88 -26.09 41.15
N THR A 773 45.87 -25.31 41.60
CA THR A 773 46.47 -25.34 42.95
C THR A 773 45.44 -25.05 44.03
N TYR A 774 44.57 -24.08 43.76
CA TYR A 774 43.48 -23.74 44.68
C TYR A 774 42.49 -24.89 44.82
N THR A 775 42.18 -25.57 43.71
CA THR A 775 41.22 -26.68 43.68
C THR A 775 41.80 -27.94 44.30
N SER A 776 43.06 -28.28 43.99
CA SER A 776 43.76 -29.44 44.55
C SER A 776 43.96 -29.29 46.07
N LEU A 777 44.35 -28.10 46.53
CA LEU A 777 44.48 -27.78 47.95
C LEU A 777 43.17 -27.96 48.72
N ASN A 778 42.09 -27.26 48.31
CA ASN A 778 40.81 -27.34 49.01
C ASN A 778 40.20 -28.75 48.95
N THR A 779 40.43 -29.50 47.86
CA THR A 779 40.00 -30.90 47.78
C THR A 779 40.75 -31.77 48.78
N ALA A 780 42.07 -31.60 48.92
CA ALA A 780 42.87 -32.33 49.90
C ALA A 780 42.43 -32.03 51.34
N VAL A 781 42.11 -30.77 51.66
CA VAL A 781 41.59 -30.38 52.97
C VAL A 781 40.24 -31.05 53.26
N VAL A 782 39.34 -31.13 52.28
CA VAL A 782 38.01 -31.75 52.46
C VAL A 782 38.08 -33.27 52.64
N PHE A 783 39.12 -33.93 52.12
CA PHE A 783 39.42 -35.33 52.44
C PHE A 783 40.01 -35.49 53.84
N ALA A 784 40.95 -34.63 54.23
CA ALA A 784 41.56 -34.65 55.56
C ALA A 784 40.53 -34.41 56.68
N GLN A 785 39.58 -33.49 56.47
CA GLN A 785 38.45 -33.23 57.37
C GLN A 785 37.47 -34.43 57.49
N GLN A 786 37.50 -35.38 56.55
CA GLN A 786 36.74 -36.64 56.64
C GLN A 786 37.46 -37.70 57.51
N GLY A 787 38.64 -37.38 58.04
CA GLY A 787 39.48 -38.31 58.78
C GLY A 787 40.37 -39.19 57.90
N LEU A 788 40.41 -38.97 56.59
CA LEU A 788 41.30 -39.70 55.68
C LEU A 788 42.71 -39.14 55.75
N LYS A 789 43.72 -40.00 55.92
CA LYS A 789 45.13 -39.61 55.85
C LYS A 789 45.46 -39.19 54.43
N THR A 790 45.57 -37.89 54.22
CA THR A 790 45.68 -37.28 52.89
C THR A 790 47.07 -36.70 52.69
N LEU A 791 47.69 -37.02 51.55
CA LEU A 791 48.95 -36.42 51.10
C LEU A 791 48.69 -35.51 49.90
N LEU A 792 49.06 -34.25 50.01
CA LEU A 792 49.09 -33.31 48.88
C LEU A 792 50.51 -33.28 48.30
N ILE A 793 50.66 -33.47 47.00
CA ILE A 793 51.95 -33.43 46.29
C ILE A 793 51.97 -32.20 45.38
N ASP A 794 52.97 -31.33 45.57
CA ASP A 794 53.25 -30.22 44.65
C ASP A 794 54.14 -30.74 43.50
N ALA A 795 53.51 -31.14 42.40
CA ALA A 795 54.18 -31.61 41.19
C ALA A 795 54.29 -30.51 40.11
N ASP A 796 53.99 -29.24 40.43
CA ASP A 796 54.34 -28.10 39.59
C ASP A 796 55.80 -27.70 39.85
N LEU A 797 56.73 -28.52 39.33
CA LEU A 797 58.18 -28.36 39.53
C LEU A 797 58.74 -27.04 38.97
N ARG A 798 57.95 -26.31 38.16
CA ARG A 798 58.36 -25.05 37.52
C ARG A 798 57.90 -23.84 38.30
N ARG A 799 56.66 -23.84 38.79
CA ARG A 799 56.08 -22.75 39.59
C ARG A 799 55.41 -23.30 40.86
N PRO A 800 56.18 -23.90 41.79
CA PRO A 800 55.63 -24.46 43.02
C PRO A 800 55.06 -23.37 43.90
N SER A 801 53.92 -23.65 44.52
CA SER A 801 53.18 -22.64 45.31
C SER A 801 52.53 -23.18 46.57
N LEU A 802 52.49 -24.50 46.78
CA LEU A 802 51.82 -25.10 47.93
C LEU A 802 52.61 -24.94 49.24
N HIS A 803 53.94 -24.87 49.20
CA HIS A 803 54.76 -24.60 50.38
C HIS A 803 54.44 -23.21 51.00
N LYS A 804 54.21 -22.21 50.16
CA LYS A 804 53.74 -20.88 50.61
C LYS A 804 52.34 -20.95 51.21
N ALA A 805 51.44 -21.69 50.55
CA ALA A 805 50.06 -21.86 50.97
C ALA A 805 49.91 -22.52 52.35
N LEU A 806 50.63 -23.60 52.59
CA LEU A 806 50.41 -24.51 53.73
C LEU A 806 51.46 -24.41 54.83
N LEU A 807 52.71 -24.08 54.50
CA LEU A 807 53.81 -24.02 55.48
C LEU A 807 54.19 -22.59 55.83
N THR A 808 53.68 -21.58 55.12
CA THR A 808 54.03 -20.17 55.31
C THR A 808 55.54 -19.90 55.22
N VAL A 809 56.24 -20.65 54.38
CA VAL A 809 57.69 -20.52 54.14
C VAL A 809 57.94 -20.00 52.72
N ASP A 810 58.83 -19.01 52.57
CA ASP A 810 59.22 -18.46 51.27
C ASP A 810 60.32 -19.25 50.56
N THR A 811 61.13 -20.00 51.30
CA THR A 811 62.16 -20.90 50.76
C THR A 811 61.56 -22.25 50.39
N LEU A 812 62.06 -22.85 49.31
CA LEU A 812 61.63 -24.18 48.87
C LEU A 812 62.22 -25.25 49.81
N PRO A 813 61.40 -25.98 50.58
CA PRO A 813 61.88 -27.10 51.38
C PRO A 813 62.27 -28.28 50.48
N ASN A 814 63.08 -29.21 51.00
CA ASN A 814 63.43 -30.44 50.28
C ASN A 814 62.16 -31.22 49.94
N GLY A 815 62.04 -31.69 48.69
CA GLY A 815 60.79 -32.21 48.18
C GLY A 815 60.93 -33.30 47.11
N LEU A 816 59.99 -33.30 46.17
CA LEU A 816 59.87 -34.29 45.10
C LEU A 816 61.15 -34.37 44.24
N THR A 817 61.74 -33.23 43.86
CA THR A 817 63.00 -33.19 43.10
C THR A 817 64.17 -33.72 43.90
N ASP A 818 64.27 -33.39 45.19
CA ASP A 818 65.35 -33.86 46.07
C ASP A 818 65.28 -35.38 46.30
N TYR A 819 64.07 -35.96 46.36
CA TYR A 819 63.85 -37.40 46.45
C TYR A 819 64.27 -38.13 45.17
N PHE A 820 63.78 -37.69 44.00
CA PHE A 820 64.13 -38.33 42.72
C PHE A 820 65.61 -38.15 42.35
N SER A 821 66.26 -37.10 42.83
CA SER A 821 67.71 -36.91 42.68
C SER A 821 68.54 -37.81 43.61
N GLY A 822 67.91 -38.56 44.52
CA GLY A 822 68.61 -39.38 45.53
C GLY A 822 69.20 -38.60 46.70
N ASN A 823 68.94 -37.29 46.80
CA ASN A 823 69.53 -36.39 47.79
C ASN A 823 68.84 -36.46 49.17
N SER A 824 67.65 -37.07 49.26
CA SER A 824 66.87 -37.15 50.50
C SER A 824 65.99 -38.40 50.52
N ARG A 825 65.71 -38.93 51.72
CA ARG A 825 64.82 -40.09 51.89
C ARG A 825 63.35 -39.65 51.81
N LEU A 826 62.47 -40.53 51.34
CA LEU A 826 61.03 -40.21 51.19
C LEU A 826 60.38 -39.72 52.49
N ALA A 827 60.73 -40.31 53.63
CA ALA A 827 60.17 -39.93 54.92
C ALA A 827 60.60 -38.53 55.40
N SER A 828 61.77 -38.04 54.97
CA SER A 828 62.29 -36.73 55.39
C SER A 828 61.81 -35.56 54.54
N VAL A 829 61.22 -35.83 53.37
CA VAL A 829 60.70 -34.80 52.45
C VAL A 829 59.18 -34.60 52.60
N ILE A 830 58.49 -35.45 53.36
CA ILE A 830 57.06 -35.29 53.63
C ILE A 830 56.88 -34.50 54.93
N ILE A 831 56.20 -33.37 54.84
CA ILE A 831 56.05 -32.41 55.92
C ILE A 831 54.58 -32.44 56.41
N PRO A 832 54.31 -32.73 57.70
CA PRO A 832 52.96 -32.60 58.25
C PRO A 832 52.54 -31.13 58.27
N THR A 833 51.27 -30.85 57.99
CA THR A 833 50.73 -29.47 57.97
C THR A 833 50.00 -29.13 59.27
N GLU A 834 49.60 -27.87 59.44
CA GLU A 834 48.74 -27.42 60.56
C GLU A 834 47.36 -28.10 60.54
N ILE A 835 46.96 -28.68 59.40
CA ILE A 835 45.65 -29.31 59.21
C ILE A 835 45.78 -30.79 59.57
N GLU A 836 44.94 -31.24 60.51
CA GLU A 836 44.89 -32.63 60.94
C GLU A 836 44.65 -33.57 59.75
N ASN A 837 45.33 -34.72 59.73
CA ASN A 837 45.28 -35.71 58.65
C ASN A 837 45.77 -35.24 57.28
N LEU A 838 46.42 -34.07 57.17
CA LEU A 838 47.01 -33.57 55.92
C LEU A 838 48.54 -33.42 56.02
N ALA A 839 49.23 -34.06 55.08
CA ALA A 839 50.67 -33.88 54.86
C ALA A 839 50.95 -33.29 53.46
N LEU A 840 52.06 -32.58 53.33
CA LEU A 840 52.54 -31.99 52.07
C LEU A 840 53.86 -32.65 51.64
N LEU A 841 53.92 -33.08 50.39
CA LEU A 841 55.17 -33.34 49.67
C LEU A 841 55.44 -32.15 48.74
N PRO A 842 56.31 -31.21 49.11
CA PRO A 842 56.63 -30.03 48.31
C PRO A 842 57.38 -30.43 47.03
N ALA A 843 57.43 -29.53 46.05
CA ALA A 843 58.11 -29.79 44.78
C ALA A 843 59.62 -30.02 44.95
N GLY A 844 60.23 -29.37 45.95
CA GLY A 844 61.68 -29.40 46.17
C GLY A 844 62.41 -28.28 45.43
N ARG A 845 63.75 -28.30 45.51
CA ARG A 845 64.58 -27.31 44.83
C ARG A 845 64.43 -27.40 43.30
N ARG A 846 64.53 -26.27 42.62
CA ARG A 846 64.40 -26.22 41.14
C ARG A 846 65.50 -27.05 40.50
N ALA A 847 65.10 -28.06 39.74
CA ALA A 847 65.99 -28.83 38.89
C ALA A 847 66.06 -28.24 37.48
N PRO A 848 67.21 -28.32 36.78
CA PRO A 848 67.36 -27.82 35.42
C PRO A 848 66.46 -28.55 34.41
N ASN A 849 66.27 -29.87 34.56
CA ASN A 849 65.40 -30.70 33.71
C ASN A 849 64.38 -31.52 34.54
N PRO A 850 63.22 -30.93 34.91
CA PRO A 850 62.21 -31.60 35.73
C PRO A 850 61.59 -32.86 35.09
N ALA A 851 61.46 -32.87 33.75
CA ALA A 851 60.87 -33.99 33.00
C ALA A 851 61.74 -35.26 33.01
N GLU A 852 63.07 -35.10 33.04
CA GLU A 852 64.02 -36.23 33.05
C GLU A 852 64.15 -36.87 34.43
N LEU A 853 63.95 -36.08 35.48
CA LEU A 853 63.90 -36.56 36.88
C LEU A 853 62.65 -37.40 37.18
N LEU A 854 61.56 -37.10 36.49
CA LEU A 854 60.31 -37.86 36.57
C LEU A 854 60.37 -39.04 35.58
N SER A 855 61.22 -40.03 35.86
CA SER A 855 61.25 -41.26 35.07
C SER A 855 59.93 -42.04 35.25
N SER A 856 59.35 -42.58 34.18
CA SER A 856 58.09 -43.35 34.26
C SER A 856 58.22 -44.63 35.11
N ALA A 857 59.45 -45.10 35.33
CA ALA A 857 59.75 -46.29 36.11
C ALA A 857 59.72 -46.05 37.63
N ASP A 858 59.97 -44.82 38.09
CA ASP A 858 60.11 -44.51 39.53
C ASP A 858 58.83 -43.95 40.17
N ILE A 859 57.93 -43.35 39.36
CA ILE A 859 56.62 -42.87 39.82
C ILE A 859 55.75 -44.00 40.41
N PRO A 860 55.62 -45.19 39.78
CA PRO A 860 54.88 -46.31 40.38
C PRO A 860 55.44 -46.76 41.72
N LYS A 861 56.78 -46.76 41.87
CA LYS A 861 57.44 -47.13 43.13
C LYS A 861 57.14 -46.12 44.22
N LEU A 862 57.16 -44.83 43.90
CA LEU A 862 56.77 -43.76 44.82
C LEU A 862 55.32 -43.93 45.30
N PHE A 863 54.37 -44.08 44.38
CA PHE A 863 52.96 -44.25 44.77
C PHE A 863 52.72 -45.53 45.56
N ALA A 864 53.37 -46.65 45.21
CA ALA A 864 53.28 -47.88 45.99
C ALA A 864 53.78 -47.73 47.44
N GLN A 865 54.79 -46.88 47.68
CA GLN A 865 55.26 -46.56 49.04
C GLN A 865 54.30 -45.61 49.78
N LEU A 866 53.78 -44.60 49.09
CA LEU A 866 52.87 -43.61 49.68
C LEU A 866 51.50 -44.20 50.01
N LEU A 867 50.96 -45.06 49.15
CA LEU A 867 49.66 -45.74 49.34
C LEU A 867 49.67 -46.73 50.52
N LYS A 868 50.83 -47.09 51.09
CA LYS A 868 50.89 -47.85 52.35
C LYS A 868 50.63 -46.98 53.58
N ARG A 869 50.81 -45.65 53.47
CA ARG A 869 50.77 -44.70 54.60
C ARG A 869 49.60 -43.72 54.53
N TYR A 870 49.09 -43.47 53.34
CA TYR A 870 48.04 -42.49 53.08
C TYR A 870 46.85 -43.13 52.36
N ASP A 871 45.65 -42.74 52.77
CA ASP A 871 44.40 -43.19 52.18
C ASP A 871 44.14 -42.49 50.84
N ARG A 872 44.50 -41.20 50.76
CA ARG A 872 44.33 -40.34 49.58
C ARG A 872 45.63 -39.59 49.24
N ILE A 873 45.92 -39.51 47.95
CA ILE A 873 47.02 -38.74 47.37
C ILE A 873 46.42 -37.77 46.36
N VAL A 874 46.59 -36.47 46.59
CA VAL A 874 46.15 -35.40 45.68
C VAL A 874 47.40 -34.75 45.08
N ILE A 875 47.43 -34.58 43.77
CA ILE A 875 48.59 -34.07 43.04
C ILE A 875 48.21 -32.76 42.34
N ASP A 876 48.92 -31.68 42.67
CA ASP A 876 48.87 -30.42 41.93
C ASP A 876 49.92 -30.45 40.82
N SER A 877 49.52 -30.21 39.57
CA SER A 877 50.40 -30.33 38.40
C SER A 877 50.50 -29.03 37.61
N ALA A 878 51.51 -28.89 36.75
CA ALA A 878 51.57 -27.79 35.77
C ALA A 878 50.44 -27.84 34.71
N PRO A 879 50.16 -26.75 33.97
CA PRO A 879 49.19 -26.76 32.87
C PRO A 879 49.65 -27.65 31.70
N VAL A 880 48.74 -28.46 31.16
CA VAL A 880 49.02 -29.51 30.15
C VAL A 880 49.57 -28.94 28.85
N ASN A 881 49.04 -27.81 28.38
CA ASN A 881 49.51 -27.23 27.11
C ASN A 881 50.85 -26.48 27.25
N ALA A 882 51.29 -26.21 28.48
CA ALA A 882 52.50 -25.45 28.73
C ALA A 882 53.73 -26.35 28.97
N VAL A 883 53.53 -27.55 29.55
CA VAL A 883 54.61 -28.37 30.10
C VAL A 883 54.33 -29.87 29.97
N SER A 884 55.35 -30.66 29.60
CA SER A 884 55.27 -32.13 29.45
C SER A 884 55.22 -32.90 30.78
N ASP A 885 55.74 -32.34 31.87
CA ASP A 885 55.90 -32.97 33.19
C ASP A 885 54.57 -33.58 33.71
N THR A 886 53.44 -32.92 33.43
CA THR A 886 52.09 -33.40 33.80
C THR A 886 51.65 -34.63 33.02
N LEU A 887 52.03 -34.74 31.74
CA LEU A 887 51.67 -35.87 30.89
C LEU A 887 52.37 -37.16 31.32
N ILE A 888 53.53 -37.06 31.96
CA ILE A 888 54.26 -38.22 32.51
C ILE A 888 53.57 -38.77 33.77
N LEU A 889 53.05 -37.89 34.63
CA LEU A 889 52.33 -38.29 35.85
C LEU A 889 50.93 -38.83 35.56
N ALA A 890 50.28 -38.34 34.50
CA ALA A 890 48.88 -38.60 34.21
C ALA A 890 48.46 -40.07 34.05
N PRO A 891 49.22 -40.96 33.38
CA PRO A 891 48.87 -42.38 33.30
C PRO A 891 49.01 -43.14 34.63
N HIS A 892 49.75 -42.61 35.61
CA HIS A 892 49.95 -43.22 36.92
C HIS A 892 48.95 -42.75 37.98
N ALA A 893 48.10 -41.78 37.67
CA ALA A 893 47.00 -41.36 38.53
C ALA A 893 45.75 -42.23 38.27
N ASP A 894 44.98 -42.52 39.31
CA ASP A 894 43.77 -43.32 39.15
C ASP A 894 42.66 -42.52 38.45
N LYS A 895 42.55 -41.23 38.75
CA LYS A 895 41.66 -40.28 38.09
C LYS A 895 42.35 -38.93 37.85
N THR A 896 42.15 -38.39 36.66
CA THR A 896 42.63 -37.05 36.28
C THR A 896 41.44 -36.09 36.14
N ILE A 897 41.51 -34.96 36.83
CA ILE A 897 40.46 -33.94 36.90
C ILE A 897 40.96 -32.67 36.20
N LEU A 898 40.22 -32.23 35.17
CA LEU A 898 40.55 -31.03 34.40
C LEU A 898 39.90 -29.78 35.01
N VAL A 899 40.68 -28.81 35.45
CA VAL A 899 40.20 -27.51 35.97
C VAL A 899 40.16 -26.49 34.84
N ILE A 900 38.98 -25.92 34.59
CA ILE A 900 38.71 -24.97 33.51
C ILE A 900 38.23 -23.65 34.09
N HIS A 901 38.79 -22.53 33.65
CA HIS A 901 38.29 -21.21 34.05
C HIS A 901 37.10 -20.77 33.19
N ALA A 902 35.94 -20.59 33.83
CA ALA A 902 34.73 -20.10 33.17
C ALA A 902 34.94 -18.72 32.52
N GLY A 903 34.58 -18.58 31.25
CA GLY A 903 34.63 -17.32 30.50
C GLY A 903 36.03 -16.80 30.13
N LYS A 904 37.11 -17.48 30.52
CA LYS A 904 38.50 -17.09 30.19
C LYS A 904 39.18 -18.09 29.25
N THR A 905 38.97 -19.39 29.45
CA THR A 905 39.73 -20.41 28.72
C THR A 905 39.15 -20.66 27.33
N PRO A 906 39.95 -20.50 26.24
CA PRO A 906 39.46 -20.74 24.88
C PRO A 906 39.13 -22.22 24.65
N ARG A 907 38.00 -22.49 23.99
CA ARG A 907 37.55 -23.85 23.63
C ARG A 907 38.64 -24.71 22.98
N LYS A 908 39.42 -24.14 22.05
CA LYS A 908 40.52 -24.83 21.35
C LYS A 908 41.63 -25.28 22.30
N ALA A 909 41.94 -24.48 23.33
CA ALA A 909 42.98 -24.83 24.31
C ALA A 909 42.55 -26.02 25.17
N ILE A 910 41.27 -26.08 25.55
CA ILE A 910 40.70 -27.16 26.35
C ILE A 910 40.68 -28.47 25.54
N GLN A 911 40.21 -28.42 24.28
CA GLN A 911 40.23 -29.57 23.38
C GLN A 911 41.64 -30.14 23.22
N ARG A 912 42.64 -29.27 23.02
CA ARG A 912 44.05 -29.68 22.92
C ARG A 912 44.52 -30.39 24.18
N SER A 913 44.17 -29.89 25.37
CA SER A 913 44.57 -30.53 26.63
C SER A 913 43.92 -31.89 26.83
N VAL A 914 42.62 -32.03 26.54
CA VAL A 914 41.93 -33.33 26.59
C VAL A 914 42.56 -34.31 25.60
N HIS A 915 42.88 -33.84 24.38
CA HIS A 915 43.56 -34.66 23.38
C HIS A 915 44.95 -35.14 23.86
N LEU A 916 45.77 -34.26 24.45
CA LEU A 916 47.08 -34.61 24.98
C LEU A 916 46.98 -35.60 26.16
N LEU A 917 46.02 -35.40 27.07
CA LEU A 917 45.79 -36.31 28.20
C LEU A 917 45.35 -37.70 27.72
N ARG A 918 44.43 -37.77 26.76
CA ARG A 918 44.02 -39.05 26.15
C ARG A 918 45.18 -39.74 25.43
N LYS A 919 46.02 -38.98 24.71
CA LYS A 919 47.22 -39.51 24.04
C LYS A 919 48.23 -40.07 25.03
N ALA A 920 48.35 -39.46 26.21
CA ALA A 920 49.17 -39.95 27.33
C ALA A 920 48.49 -41.07 28.14
N GLN A 921 47.35 -41.62 27.68
CA GLN A 921 46.59 -42.66 28.37
C GLN A 921 46.11 -42.29 29.78
N ALA A 922 45.91 -40.99 30.04
CA ALA A 922 45.37 -40.52 31.31
C ALA A 922 43.89 -40.89 31.48
N LYS A 923 43.51 -41.31 32.69
CA LYS A 923 42.12 -41.62 33.06
C LYS A 923 41.35 -40.34 33.40
N VAL A 924 40.99 -39.55 32.38
CA VAL A 924 40.26 -38.27 32.58
C VAL A 924 38.83 -38.55 33.04
N ALA A 925 38.54 -38.23 34.30
CA ALA A 925 37.27 -38.60 34.94
C ALA A 925 36.18 -37.53 34.78
N GLY A 926 36.56 -36.27 34.60
CA GLY A 926 35.64 -35.15 34.45
C GLY A 926 36.36 -33.81 34.54
N PHE A 927 35.59 -32.73 34.58
CA PHE A 927 36.13 -31.38 34.72
C PHE A 927 35.49 -30.59 35.85
N VAL A 928 36.24 -29.61 36.37
CA VAL A 928 35.77 -28.62 37.34
C VAL A 928 35.74 -27.27 36.64
N LEU A 929 34.56 -26.65 36.60
CA LEU A 929 34.41 -25.32 36.01
C LEU A 929 34.58 -24.26 37.10
N ASN A 930 35.77 -23.69 37.17
CA ASN A 930 36.18 -22.76 38.21
C ASN A 930 35.83 -21.30 37.87
N ARG A 931 35.60 -20.49 38.91
CA ARG A 931 35.24 -19.06 38.84
C ARG A 931 33.98 -18.79 38.03
N LEU A 932 32.96 -19.63 38.20
CA LEU A 932 31.64 -19.41 37.62
C LEU A 932 31.05 -18.08 38.12
N PRO A 933 30.63 -17.18 37.23
CA PRO A 933 30.02 -15.93 37.64
C PRO A 933 28.69 -16.19 38.37
N THR A 934 28.56 -15.66 39.59
CA THR A 934 27.35 -15.78 40.42
C THR A 934 26.22 -14.89 39.87
N GLY A 935 25.03 -15.46 39.64
CA GLY A 935 23.82 -14.75 39.20
C GLY A 935 23.02 -15.48 38.11
N ARG A 936 22.01 -14.81 37.51
CA ARG A 936 21.11 -15.35 36.46
C ARG A 936 21.80 -15.90 35.19
N ALA A 937 23.11 -15.72 35.06
CA ALA A 937 23.91 -16.18 33.93
C ALA A 937 24.59 -17.55 34.15
N ALA A 938 24.43 -18.18 35.33
CA ALA A 938 25.17 -19.38 35.75
C ALA A 938 24.63 -20.73 35.20
N GLY A 939 23.80 -20.73 34.15
CA GLY A 939 23.25 -21.95 33.58
C GLY A 939 22.11 -22.56 34.41
N TYR A 940 21.36 -23.49 33.79
CA TYR A 940 20.12 -24.03 34.37
C TYR A 940 20.38 -24.90 35.61
N TYR A 941 21.56 -25.53 35.67
CA TYR A 941 21.95 -26.45 36.73
C TYR A 941 22.27 -25.76 38.08
N TYR A 942 22.94 -24.59 38.05
CA TYR A 942 23.30 -23.87 39.29
C TYR A 942 22.13 -23.08 39.90
N TYR A 943 21.19 -22.61 39.06
CA TYR A 943 20.05 -21.79 39.49
C TYR A 943 19.03 -22.56 40.35
N TYR A 944 18.92 -23.88 40.17
CA TYR A 944 17.98 -24.70 40.95
C TYR A 944 18.53 -25.16 42.31
N TYR A 945 19.85 -25.26 42.47
CA TYR A 945 20.49 -25.74 43.70
C TYR A 945 21.15 -24.64 44.55
N GLY A 946 21.67 -23.56 43.97
CA GLY A 946 22.41 -22.54 44.74
C GLY A 946 21.54 -21.48 45.45
N ASP A 947 20.55 -20.92 44.75
CA ASP A 947 19.88 -19.67 45.21
C ASP A 947 18.76 -19.90 46.23
N LYS A 948 18.25 -21.14 46.35
CA LYS A 948 17.19 -21.50 47.32
C LYS A 948 17.74 -21.95 48.67
N TYR A 949 18.92 -22.59 48.71
CA TYR A 949 19.50 -23.05 49.98
C TYR A 949 20.39 -21.99 50.67
N GLU A 950 20.94 -21.01 49.95
CA GLU A 950 21.66 -19.88 50.56
C GLU A 950 20.72 -18.90 51.30
N LYS A 951 19.41 -18.94 50.99
CA LYS A 951 18.38 -18.13 51.67
C LYS A 951 17.78 -18.79 52.91
N ASP A 952 17.83 -20.12 52.98
CA ASP A 952 17.21 -20.92 54.03
C ASP A 952 18.26 -21.70 54.85
N SER A 953 19.51 -21.20 54.92
CA SER A 953 20.51 -21.76 55.85
C SER A 953 19.99 -21.61 57.29
N VAL A 954 19.75 -22.75 57.93
CA VAL A 954 19.20 -22.93 59.28
C VAL A 954 20.10 -22.36 60.40
N TYR A 955 21.25 -21.77 60.06
CA TYR A 955 22.05 -20.97 60.99
C TYR A 955 22.02 -19.50 60.55
N GLY A 956 21.38 -18.69 61.39
CA GLY A 956 21.00 -17.32 61.09
C GLY A 956 22.18 -16.36 61.03
N THR A 957 22.27 -15.60 59.94
CA THR A 957 23.07 -14.38 59.88
C THR A 957 22.18 -13.18 60.19
N LYS A 958 22.07 -12.86 61.49
CA LYS A 958 21.83 -11.48 61.94
C LYS A 958 23.19 -10.82 62.15
N THR A 959 23.61 -9.96 61.22
CA THR A 959 24.31 -8.68 61.45
C THR A 959 24.50 -7.95 60.13
#